data_AF-A0A9E1L8E1-F1
#
_entry.id   AF-A0A9E1L8E1-F1
#
_cell.length_a   1.000
_cell.length_b   1.000
_cell.length_c   1.000
_cell.angle_alpha   90.00
_cell.angle_beta   90.00
_cell.angle_gamma   90.00
#
_symmetry.space_group_name_H-M   'P 1'
#
loop_
_entity.id
_entity.type
_entity.pdbx_description
1 polymer ?
#
loop_
_entity_poly.entity_id
_entity_poly.type
_entity_poly.pdbx_seq_one_letter_code
_entity_poly.pdbx_strand_id
1 'polypeptide(L)'
;MLFTLLLTAQLSATQLQETERSWRTPDELRSSIQTISDLDKNVSVSTIGTSRNGQPIQVITLSNSEVLPIADRPAILIVAGIDGDHLLGSEVAVDIIQELLTRDDETTKSLLDSNTVYIIPQVNPDAANFYFHSVQHGQRRNIRHVDNDRDGLVDEDGGDDLNNDGYITMMRVPDLEKATLVADPEDPRLHKKPDALEGESAEFILYTEGIDNDGDGKFNEDSVGGVDINKNFMHGYVYHQDGAGPWQLSEPESKALIDFVFSHQEIAAIVVYGQHDTLSKPLKENGKDEAGAPKTIDKADEEFYGKLSKTFVELTGLKNVDQPSWDGSFVAWAYAQYGVPAFSTPLWSRPNPLEEGKESNENATAQPNETVSSHGSGQDRPGRGGFDRDAMIAEFDTDGDGELSGDERTAFRESMQDRFGGGGRPGGGGGRPGGRRGPDNSSDDSSTQSTGSSNLTPSNVGDIAQETLDELMQAAQAAGYPITEETMAEITPEQVEQYAKMAGVQVRHVKQGGSENKSESNDAKWLDYSDTQREATGFVEWTPFDHPQLGQVEIGGWVPYFKILPPTSKIDSITTKQVDFIVELASRLPKVSLETPIVKELGNGLWEIKVSVVNNGWLPSGTAMAKKNKRARPFIVRLDVPNDSIITGQKVQRIWALDGGGTRRWYRWIIQGKSMSNVSITLFSEKFGTEITTLPLKQTKGGGA
;
A
#
# COMPACT_ATOMS: atom_id res chain seq x y z
N MET A 1 51.16 -55.25 -22.27
CA MET A 1 50.26 -54.13 -22.66
C MET A 1 48.87 -54.51 -22.21
N LEU A 2 48.48 -54.12 -21.00
CA LEU A 2 47.09 -54.08 -20.49
C LEU A 2 47.21 -53.72 -19.00
N PHE A 3 46.70 -52.56 -18.59
CA PHE A 3 46.40 -52.27 -17.19
C PHE A 3 45.10 -51.46 -17.18
N THR A 4 44.02 -52.16 -16.87
CA THR A 4 42.67 -51.61 -16.69
C THR A 4 42.00 -52.39 -15.56
N LEU A 5 41.17 -51.67 -14.79
CA LEU A 5 40.26 -52.12 -13.73
C LEU A 5 40.88 -52.59 -12.40
N LEU A 6 40.74 -51.75 -11.37
CA LEU A 6 39.82 -51.93 -10.22
C LEU A 6 40.32 -51.04 -9.07
N LEU A 7 39.76 -49.84 -8.94
CA LEU A 7 39.63 -49.20 -7.64
C LEU A 7 38.21 -48.64 -7.56
N THR A 8 37.39 -49.44 -6.88
CA THR A 8 35.99 -49.22 -6.56
C THR A 8 35.81 -47.89 -5.83
N ALA A 9 34.85 -47.11 -6.31
CA ALA A 9 34.33 -45.91 -5.69
C ALA A 9 33.82 -46.19 -4.27
N GLN A 10 34.48 -45.59 -3.28
CA GLN A 10 33.83 -45.13 -2.06
C GLN A 10 33.77 -43.60 -2.16
N LEU A 11 32.86 -43.09 -3.00
CA LEU A 11 32.28 -41.78 -2.72
C LEU A 11 31.25 -42.03 -1.63
N SER A 12 31.64 -41.76 -0.39
CA SER A 12 30.66 -41.47 0.65
C SER A 12 29.82 -40.32 0.13
N ALA A 13 28.55 -40.59 -0.14
CA ALA A 13 27.53 -39.56 -0.27
C ALA A 13 27.48 -38.85 1.09
N THR A 14 28.24 -37.77 1.23
CA THR A 14 27.84 -36.70 2.14
C THR A 14 26.47 -36.27 1.68
N GLN A 15 25.44 -36.74 2.39
CA GLN A 15 24.17 -36.05 2.47
C GLN A 15 24.49 -34.56 2.58
N LEU A 16 24.14 -33.80 1.55
CA LEU A 16 23.94 -32.38 1.70
C LEU A 16 22.79 -32.27 2.69
N GLN A 17 23.14 -32.16 3.97
CA GLN A 17 22.26 -31.55 4.94
C GLN A 17 22.11 -30.12 4.39
N GLU A 18 20.99 -29.83 3.73
CA GLU A 18 20.59 -28.45 3.52
C GLU A 18 20.58 -27.82 4.91
N THR A 19 21.60 -27.01 5.20
CA THR A 19 21.61 -26.20 6.40
C THR A 19 20.41 -25.29 6.28
N GLU A 20 19.41 -25.55 7.13
CA GLU A 20 18.20 -24.75 7.19
C GLU A 20 18.58 -23.28 7.32
N ARG A 21 18.04 -22.45 6.41
CA ARG A 21 18.36 -21.03 6.34
C ARG A 21 17.95 -20.37 7.65
N SER A 22 18.86 -19.63 8.29
CA SER A 22 18.59 -18.80 9.47
C SER A 22 18.57 -17.32 9.11
N TRP A 23 17.90 -16.51 9.93
CA TRP A 23 17.99 -15.05 9.87
C TRP A 23 19.42 -14.59 10.16
N ARG A 24 19.91 -13.59 9.41
CA ARG A 24 21.26 -13.03 9.59
C ARG A 24 21.22 -11.79 10.48
N THR A 25 22.17 -11.71 11.40
CA THR A 25 22.42 -10.48 12.16
C THR A 25 22.83 -9.34 11.22
N PRO A 26 22.67 -8.07 11.62
CA PRO A 26 23.22 -6.92 10.92
C PRO A 26 24.70 -7.06 10.53
N ASP A 27 25.54 -7.66 11.40
CA ASP A 27 26.96 -7.91 11.10
C ASP A 27 27.16 -9.00 10.02
N GLU A 28 26.39 -10.07 10.07
CA GLU A 28 26.41 -11.13 9.04
C GLU A 28 25.90 -10.62 7.70
N LEU A 29 24.84 -9.80 7.68
CA LEU A 29 24.34 -9.13 6.47
C LEU A 29 25.42 -8.24 5.86
N ARG A 30 26.06 -7.37 6.67
CA ARG A 30 27.15 -6.51 6.20
C ARG A 30 28.33 -7.32 5.66
N SER A 31 28.70 -8.40 6.32
CA SER A 31 29.78 -9.30 5.88
C SER A 31 29.44 -9.98 4.55
N SER A 32 28.19 -10.40 4.38
CA SER A 32 27.68 -10.97 3.12
C SER A 32 27.72 -9.94 1.98
N ILE A 33 27.26 -8.72 2.24
CA ILE A 33 27.28 -7.61 1.25
C ILE A 33 28.72 -7.28 0.83
N GLN A 34 29.65 -7.20 1.79
CA GLN A 34 31.06 -6.95 1.49
C GLN A 34 31.64 -8.08 0.63
N THR A 35 31.34 -9.34 0.95
CA THR A 35 31.78 -10.49 0.16
C THR A 35 31.27 -10.43 -1.27
N ILE A 36 30.00 -10.06 -1.48
CA ILE A 36 29.43 -9.90 -2.83
C ILE A 36 30.16 -8.77 -3.58
N SER A 37 30.40 -7.63 -2.92
CA SER A 37 31.10 -6.49 -3.52
C SER A 37 32.56 -6.80 -3.91
N ASP A 38 33.24 -7.65 -3.13
CA ASP A 38 34.62 -8.07 -3.42
C ASP A 38 34.68 -9.05 -4.61
N LEU A 39 33.60 -9.80 -4.86
CA LEU A 39 33.52 -10.79 -5.92
C LEU A 39 33.03 -10.24 -7.26
N ASP A 40 32.18 -9.21 -7.27
CA ASP A 40 31.59 -8.67 -8.49
C ASP A 40 31.86 -7.16 -8.66
N LYS A 41 32.52 -6.81 -9.77
CA LYS A 41 32.88 -5.42 -10.13
C LYS A 41 31.68 -4.50 -10.36
N ASN A 42 30.49 -5.05 -10.61
CA ASN A 42 29.26 -4.29 -10.83
C ASN A 42 28.60 -3.86 -9.52
N VAL A 43 29.15 -4.31 -8.39
CA VAL A 43 28.66 -4.02 -7.05
C VAL A 43 29.65 -3.11 -6.34
N SER A 44 29.14 -1.99 -5.81
CA SER A 44 29.90 -1.13 -4.91
C SER A 44 29.08 -0.81 -3.67
N VAL A 45 29.77 -0.71 -2.52
CA VAL A 45 29.14 -0.48 -1.22
C VAL A 45 29.66 0.83 -0.65
N SER A 46 28.75 1.65 -0.14
CA SER A 46 29.09 2.85 0.60
C SER A 46 28.16 3.04 1.80
N THR A 47 28.47 3.98 2.68
CA THR A 47 27.69 4.28 3.87
C THR A 47 26.97 5.60 3.70
N ILE A 48 25.65 5.63 3.87
CA ILE A 48 24.84 6.85 3.75
C ILE A 48 24.71 7.62 5.06
N GLY A 49 24.98 6.95 6.18
CA GLY A 49 24.91 7.50 7.52
C GLY A 49 25.11 6.39 8.55
N THR A 50 24.87 6.73 9.80
CA THR A 50 24.92 5.76 10.91
C THR A 50 23.61 5.77 11.66
N SER A 51 23.23 4.63 12.21
CA SER A 51 22.14 4.53 13.18
C SER A 51 22.45 5.31 14.45
N ARG A 52 21.45 5.41 15.33
CA ARG A 52 21.58 6.06 16.64
C ARG A 52 22.67 5.43 17.51
N ASN A 53 22.89 4.11 17.43
CA ASN A 53 23.98 3.42 18.11
C ASN A 53 25.32 3.44 17.34
N GLY A 54 25.40 4.16 16.22
CA GLY A 54 26.61 4.29 15.42
C GLY A 54 26.87 3.14 14.45
N GLN A 55 25.90 2.24 14.21
CA GLN A 55 26.06 1.20 13.19
C GLN A 55 25.94 1.80 11.78
N PRO A 56 26.75 1.35 10.80
CA PRO A 56 26.70 1.91 9.46
C PRO A 56 25.44 1.49 8.71
N ILE A 57 24.75 2.46 8.10
CA ILE A 57 23.65 2.23 7.16
C ILE A 57 24.27 2.20 5.75
N GLN A 58 24.30 1.01 5.16
CA GLN A 58 24.95 0.78 3.87
C GLN A 58 23.98 0.96 2.70
N VAL A 59 24.50 1.48 1.59
CA VAL A 59 23.86 1.42 0.28
C VAL A 59 24.75 0.61 -0.66
N ILE A 60 24.13 -0.32 -1.36
CA ILE A 60 24.71 -1.05 -2.46
C ILE A 60 24.31 -0.37 -3.76
N THR A 61 25.28 -0.10 -4.63
CA THR A 61 25.04 0.34 -6.00
C THR A 61 25.36 -0.82 -6.93
N LEU A 62 24.33 -1.30 -7.64
CA LEU A 62 24.41 -2.38 -8.61
C LEU A 62 24.18 -1.82 -10.02
N SER A 63 25.21 -1.88 -10.87
CA SER A 63 25.13 -1.45 -12.27
C SER A 63 26.30 -1.98 -13.10
N ASN A 64 26.09 -2.25 -14.39
CA ASN A 64 27.20 -2.56 -15.30
C ASN A 64 27.93 -1.28 -15.74
N SER A 65 28.81 -0.76 -14.89
CA SER A 65 29.47 0.56 -15.06
C SER A 65 30.31 0.73 -16.34
N GLU A 66 30.59 -0.35 -17.09
CA GLU A 66 31.36 -0.29 -18.34
C GLU A 66 30.55 0.25 -19.54
N VAL A 67 29.21 0.28 -19.44
CA VAL A 67 28.32 0.64 -20.57
C VAL A 67 27.97 2.13 -20.56
N LEU A 68 27.45 2.64 -19.45
CA LEU A 68 27.05 4.04 -19.23
C LEU A 68 27.53 4.57 -17.87
N PRO A 69 27.89 5.85 -17.72
CA PRO A 69 28.13 6.44 -16.40
C PRO A 69 26.87 6.37 -15.52
N ILE A 70 27.03 6.17 -14.21
CA ILE A 70 25.91 6.09 -13.25
C ILE A 70 25.03 7.35 -13.30
N ALA A 71 25.64 8.53 -13.41
CA ALA A 71 24.95 9.83 -13.43
C ALA A 71 24.04 10.04 -14.67
N ASP A 72 24.18 9.20 -15.70
CA ASP A 72 23.38 9.28 -16.92
C ASP A 72 22.30 8.17 -16.99
N ARG A 73 22.09 7.42 -15.91
CA ARG A 73 21.15 6.30 -15.86
C ARG A 73 19.98 6.59 -14.92
N PRO A 74 18.74 6.28 -15.31
CA PRO A 74 17.65 6.22 -14.35
C PRO A 74 17.94 5.13 -13.31
N ALA A 75 17.57 5.40 -12.05
CA ALA A 75 17.80 4.47 -10.96
C ALA A 75 16.49 3.97 -10.31
N ILE A 76 16.53 2.73 -9.84
CA ILE A 76 15.54 2.20 -8.88
C ILE A 76 16.22 2.16 -7.52
N LEU A 77 15.55 2.70 -6.51
CA LEU A 77 15.99 2.55 -5.12
C LEU A 77 15.10 1.53 -4.40
N ILE A 78 15.72 0.49 -3.88
CA ILE A 78 15.10 -0.51 -2.99
C ILE A 78 15.52 -0.17 -1.55
N VAL A 79 14.57 -0.04 -0.65
CA VAL A 79 14.82 0.25 0.77
C VAL A 79 14.18 -0.81 1.64
N ALA A 80 14.93 -1.37 2.57
CA ALA A 80 14.46 -2.39 3.51
C ALA A 80 14.95 -2.10 4.94
N GLY A 81 14.34 -2.78 5.90
CA GLY A 81 14.69 -2.67 7.31
C GLY A 81 14.49 -1.27 7.90
N ILE A 82 13.51 -0.51 7.38
CA ILE A 82 13.03 0.72 8.04
C ILE A 82 12.31 0.36 9.34
N ASP A 83 11.43 -0.65 9.25
CA ASP A 83 10.79 -1.29 10.38
C ASP A 83 11.76 -2.35 10.94
N GLY A 84 12.20 -2.19 12.20
CA GLY A 84 13.25 -3.03 12.80
C GLY A 84 12.90 -4.51 12.93
N ASP A 85 11.61 -4.81 12.98
CA ASP A 85 11.04 -6.15 13.10
C ASP A 85 10.79 -6.85 11.76
N HIS A 86 11.01 -6.16 10.63
CA HIS A 86 10.83 -6.70 9.29
C HIS A 86 12.16 -7.23 8.72
N LEU A 87 12.69 -8.29 9.33
CA LEU A 87 13.95 -8.93 8.89
C LEU A 87 13.85 -9.50 7.47
N LEU A 88 12.66 -9.96 7.07
CA LEU A 88 12.38 -10.45 5.72
C LEU A 88 12.81 -9.46 4.64
N GLY A 89 12.50 -8.17 4.79
CA GLY A 89 12.89 -7.15 3.83
C GLY A 89 14.40 -7.07 3.64
N SER A 90 15.16 -7.19 4.73
CA SER A 90 16.63 -7.09 4.71
C SER A 90 17.24 -8.30 3.99
N GLU A 91 16.75 -9.50 4.28
CA GLU A 91 17.17 -10.74 3.62
C GLU A 91 16.91 -10.68 2.11
N VAL A 92 15.67 -10.36 1.71
CA VAL A 92 15.29 -10.29 0.30
C VAL A 92 16.07 -9.20 -0.44
N ALA A 93 16.30 -8.04 0.19
CA ALA A 93 17.08 -6.96 -0.42
C ALA A 93 18.52 -7.38 -0.75
N VAL A 94 19.17 -8.16 0.12
CA VAL A 94 20.52 -8.68 -0.14
C VAL A 94 20.49 -9.77 -1.20
N ASP A 95 19.52 -10.67 -1.16
CA ASP A 95 19.44 -11.79 -2.09
C ASP A 95 19.12 -11.36 -3.53
N ILE A 96 18.33 -10.30 -3.70
CA ILE A 96 18.09 -9.65 -5.01
C ILE A 96 19.41 -9.30 -5.70
N ILE A 97 20.46 -8.92 -4.96
CA ILE A 97 21.78 -8.61 -5.54
C ILE A 97 22.33 -9.85 -6.23
N GLN A 98 22.36 -10.98 -5.52
CA GLN A 98 22.90 -12.23 -6.04
C GLN A 98 22.06 -12.77 -7.18
N GLU A 99 20.73 -12.71 -7.07
CA GLU A 99 19.84 -13.21 -8.11
C GLU A 99 19.92 -12.37 -9.39
N LEU A 100 19.97 -11.03 -9.29
CA LEU A 100 20.17 -10.17 -10.47
C LEU A 100 21.53 -10.39 -11.16
N LEU A 101 22.58 -10.74 -10.41
CA LEU A 101 23.91 -11.00 -10.97
C LEU A 101 24.03 -12.39 -11.62
N THR A 102 23.32 -13.38 -11.08
CA THR A 102 23.43 -14.78 -11.52
C THR A 102 22.44 -15.15 -12.63
N ARG A 103 21.34 -14.42 -12.75
CA ARG A 103 20.29 -14.69 -13.73
C ARG A 103 20.77 -14.43 -15.16
N ASP A 104 20.83 -15.49 -15.96
CA ASP A 104 21.32 -15.46 -17.34
C ASP A 104 20.20 -15.17 -18.34
N ASP A 105 19.53 -14.03 -18.19
CA ASP A 105 18.50 -13.59 -19.13
C ASP A 105 18.79 -12.20 -19.72
N GLU A 106 18.39 -12.00 -20.98
CA GLU A 106 18.66 -10.77 -21.74
C GLU A 106 17.99 -9.54 -21.12
N THR A 107 16.84 -9.72 -20.46
CA THR A 107 16.08 -8.62 -19.85
C THR A 107 16.81 -8.08 -18.62
N THR A 108 17.29 -8.98 -17.75
CA THR A 108 18.07 -8.64 -16.56
C THR A 108 19.41 -8.01 -16.91
N LYS A 109 20.11 -8.53 -17.93
CA LYS A 109 21.36 -7.90 -18.42
C LYS A 109 21.11 -6.51 -18.98
N SER A 110 20.07 -6.36 -19.81
CA SER A 110 19.66 -5.06 -20.37
C SER A 110 19.28 -4.06 -19.27
N LEU A 111 18.65 -4.53 -18.18
CA LEU A 111 18.39 -3.73 -16.99
C LEU A 111 19.69 -3.17 -16.40
N LEU A 112 20.68 -4.02 -16.13
CA LEU A 112 21.95 -3.62 -15.51
C LEU A 112 22.82 -2.76 -16.43
N ASP A 113 22.66 -2.88 -17.74
CA ASP A 113 23.34 -2.04 -18.74
C ASP A 113 22.77 -0.63 -18.82
N SER A 114 21.45 -0.48 -18.63
CA SER A 114 20.73 0.78 -18.85
C SER A 114 20.28 1.51 -17.58
N ASN A 115 20.26 0.84 -16.43
CA ASN A 115 19.80 1.38 -15.15
C ASN A 115 20.85 1.21 -14.05
N THR A 116 20.60 1.89 -12.94
CA THR A 116 21.30 1.67 -11.67
C THR A 116 20.29 1.15 -10.65
N VAL A 117 20.64 0.14 -9.86
CA VAL A 117 19.82 -0.29 -8.73
C VAL A 117 20.55 0.07 -7.45
N TYR A 118 19.98 0.99 -6.68
CA TYR A 118 20.44 1.30 -5.33
C TYR A 118 19.67 0.44 -4.34
N ILE A 119 20.35 -0.19 -3.39
CA ILE A 119 19.73 -1.07 -2.40
C ILE A 119 20.23 -0.67 -1.02
N ILE A 120 19.31 -0.27 -0.14
CA ILE A 120 19.58 0.00 1.27
C ILE A 120 18.91 -1.14 2.04
N PRO A 121 19.65 -2.20 2.42
CA PRO A 121 19.05 -3.42 2.95
C PRO A 121 18.57 -3.25 4.39
N GLN A 122 19.16 -2.33 5.16
CA GLN A 122 18.83 -2.18 6.57
C GLN A 122 19.03 -0.72 7.03
N VAL A 123 17.92 0.00 7.16
CA VAL A 123 17.90 1.40 7.63
C VAL A 123 18.00 1.50 9.16
N ASN A 124 17.39 0.56 9.87
CA ASN A 124 17.34 0.50 11.34
C ASN A 124 18.06 -0.76 11.87
N PRO A 125 19.40 -0.84 11.73
CA PRO A 125 20.16 -2.02 12.14
C PRO A 125 20.18 -2.21 13.66
N ASP A 126 19.98 -1.15 14.45
CA ASP A 126 19.95 -1.23 15.92
C ASP A 126 18.74 -2.05 16.38
N ALA A 127 17.56 -1.75 15.84
CA ALA A 127 16.33 -2.46 16.16
C ALA A 127 16.35 -3.92 15.66
N ALA A 128 16.89 -4.17 14.48
CA ALA A 128 16.98 -5.52 13.93
C ALA A 128 17.83 -6.48 14.78
N ASN A 129 18.78 -5.98 15.58
CA ASN A 129 19.56 -6.81 16.49
C ASN A 129 18.72 -7.45 17.61
N PHE A 130 17.59 -6.86 17.98
CA PHE A 130 16.76 -7.36 19.08
C PHE A 130 16.15 -8.73 18.80
N TYR A 131 15.97 -9.10 17.53
CA TYR A 131 15.56 -10.45 17.16
C TYR A 131 16.53 -11.54 17.66
N PHE A 132 17.82 -11.20 17.80
CA PHE A 132 18.89 -12.13 18.16
C PHE A 132 19.24 -12.12 19.65
N HIS A 133 18.50 -11.36 20.46
CA HIS A 133 18.64 -11.41 21.91
C HIS A 133 18.09 -12.72 22.47
N SER A 134 18.55 -13.10 23.67
CA SER A 134 18.08 -14.32 24.35
C SER A 134 16.61 -14.28 24.72
N VAL A 135 16.08 -13.07 24.94
CA VAL A 135 14.66 -12.81 25.16
C VAL A 135 14.16 -12.00 23.97
N GLN A 136 13.18 -12.54 23.25
CA GLN A 136 12.59 -11.87 22.11
C GLN A 136 11.39 -11.02 22.51
N HIS A 137 11.36 -9.80 21.99
CA HIS A 137 10.17 -8.96 21.90
C HIS A 137 10.14 -8.34 20.51
N GLY A 138 8.95 -7.97 20.02
CA GLY A 138 8.79 -7.36 18.70
C GLY A 138 9.31 -5.93 18.66
N GLN A 139 10.57 -5.73 18.29
CA GLN A 139 11.19 -4.39 18.28
C GLN A 139 11.16 -3.74 16.90
N ARG A 140 10.12 -2.95 16.66
CA ARG A 140 10.00 -2.15 15.44
C ARG A 140 10.78 -0.83 15.47
N ARG A 141 10.80 -0.19 16.64
CA ARG A 141 11.29 1.18 16.85
C ARG A 141 12.81 1.19 16.98
N ASN A 142 13.42 2.33 16.66
CA ASN A 142 14.84 2.52 16.94
C ASN A 142 15.11 2.64 18.45
N ILE A 143 16.38 2.67 18.84
CA ILE A 143 16.83 2.70 20.24
C ILE A 143 16.87 4.11 20.85
N ARG A 144 16.01 5.02 20.38
CA ARG A 144 15.94 6.34 21.00
C ARG A 144 15.36 6.20 22.40
N HIS A 145 16.16 6.56 23.39
CA HIS A 145 15.71 6.80 24.75
C HIS A 145 14.53 7.80 24.80
N VAL A 146 13.36 7.34 25.26
CA VAL A 146 12.15 8.16 25.38
C VAL A 146 11.48 7.90 26.73
N ASP A 147 11.09 9.00 27.37
CA ASP A 147 10.16 9.06 28.49
C ASP A 147 8.75 9.21 27.87
N ASN A 148 8.02 8.11 27.64
CA ASN A 148 6.76 8.18 26.89
C ASN A 148 5.62 8.76 27.75
N ASP A 149 5.67 8.58 29.07
CA ASP A 149 4.60 9.01 29.97
C ASP A 149 4.86 10.33 30.72
N ARG A 150 6.10 10.83 30.61
CA ARG A 150 6.59 12.13 31.10
C ARG A 150 6.72 12.23 32.61
N ASP A 151 7.06 11.13 33.26
CA ASP A 151 7.29 11.08 34.70
C ASP A 151 8.74 11.47 35.10
N GLY A 152 9.64 11.58 34.11
CA GLY A 152 11.04 11.96 34.26
C GLY A 152 12.04 10.80 34.24
N LEU A 153 11.56 9.59 34.03
CA LEU A 153 12.29 8.34 33.88
C LEU A 153 12.37 7.95 32.39
N VAL A 154 13.43 7.28 31.95
CA VAL A 154 13.67 7.00 30.52
C VAL A 154 14.01 5.53 30.26
N ASP A 155 13.25 4.89 29.38
CA ASP A 155 13.38 3.47 29.03
C ASP A 155 13.34 2.52 30.25
N GLU A 156 12.45 2.78 31.21
CA GLU A 156 12.56 2.19 32.57
C GLU A 156 11.74 0.94 32.81
N ASP A 157 10.65 0.72 32.08
CA ASP A 157 9.75 -0.42 32.30
C ASP A 157 9.54 -1.23 31.01
N GLY A 158 10.62 -1.84 30.51
CA GLY A 158 10.50 -2.83 29.43
C GLY A 158 9.84 -4.12 29.92
N GLY A 159 9.23 -4.89 29.02
CA GLY A 159 8.70 -6.20 29.38
C GLY A 159 9.75 -7.13 29.98
N ASP A 160 9.34 -7.91 30.98
CA ASP A 160 10.17 -8.95 31.60
C ASP A 160 9.65 -10.33 31.22
N ASP A 161 10.56 -11.24 30.86
CA ASP A 161 10.26 -12.66 30.66
C ASP A 161 10.11 -13.33 32.04
N LEU A 162 8.88 -13.32 32.56
CA LEU A 162 8.55 -13.80 33.91
C LEU A 162 8.49 -15.32 33.96
N ASN A 163 8.05 -15.96 32.89
CA ASN A 163 7.91 -17.41 32.81
C ASN A 163 9.21 -18.12 32.33
N ASN A 164 10.23 -17.36 31.91
CA ASN A 164 11.53 -17.82 31.40
C ASN A 164 11.42 -18.69 30.14
N ASP A 165 10.45 -18.40 29.27
CA ASP A 165 10.25 -19.12 28.00
C ASP A 165 11.04 -18.52 26.83
N GLY A 166 11.72 -17.37 27.05
CA GLY A 166 12.51 -16.66 26.06
C GLY A 166 11.71 -15.65 25.24
N TYR A 167 10.43 -15.44 25.53
CA TYR A 167 9.57 -14.49 24.84
C TYR A 167 8.91 -13.54 25.84
N ILE A 168 8.82 -12.26 25.46
CA ILE A 168 7.91 -11.33 26.14
C ILE A 168 6.57 -11.42 25.41
N THR A 169 5.60 -12.05 26.05
CA THR A 169 4.25 -12.25 25.50
C THR A 169 3.25 -11.29 26.15
N MET A 170 2.07 -11.77 26.55
CA MET A 170 1.02 -10.98 27.19
C MET A 170 0.62 -11.63 28.51
N MET A 171 0.02 -10.84 29.39
CA MET A 171 -0.62 -11.30 30.63
C MET A 171 -2.11 -10.97 30.64
N ARG A 172 -2.94 -11.94 31.03
CA ARG A 172 -4.33 -11.72 31.42
C ARG A 172 -4.38 -11.41 32.91
N VAL A 173 -4.79 -10.19 33.23
CA VAL A 173 -4.92 -9.73 34.61
C VAL A 173 -6.40 -9.61 34.96
N PRO A 174 -6.90 -10.38 35.95
CA PRO A 174 -8.29 -10.31 36.37
C PRO A 174 -8.52 -9.05 37.21
N ASP A 175 -9.08 -8.01 36.59
CA ASP A 175 -9.45 -6.75 37.25
C ASP A 175 -10.90 -6.42 36.92
N LEU A 176 -11.83 -6.63 37.87
CA LEU A 176 -13.26 -6.42 37.64
C LEU A 176 -13.65 -4.97 37.32
N GLU A 177 -12.82 -3.98 37.67
CA GLU A 177 -13.09 -2.57 37.39
C GLU A 177 -12.55 -2.14 36.02
N LYS A 178 -11.41 -2.71 35.60
CA LYS A 178 -10.72 -2.36 34.35
C LYS A 178 -10.87 -3.37 33.23
N ALA A 179 -11.44 -4.56 33.48
CA ALA A 179 -11.55 -5.62 32.49
C ALA A 179 -12.28 -5.14 31.24
N THR A 180 -11.70 -5.44 30.09
CA THR A 180 -12.26 -5.06 28.78
C THR A 180 -12.56 -6.26 27.89
N LEU A 181 -12.03 -7.44 28.24
CA LEU A 181 -12.03 -8.62 27.40
C LEU A 181 -12.53 -9.85 28.17
N VAL A 182 -13.05 -10.81 27.40
CA VAL A 182 -13.39 -12.17 27.84
C VAL A 182 -12.76 -13.16 26.86
N ALA A 183 -12.43 -14.37 27.32
CA ALA A 183 -11.92 -15.42 26.46
C ALA A 183 -12.96 -15.78 25.38
N ASP A 184 -12.50 -16.10 24.17
CA ASP A 184 -13.42 -16.60 23.14
C ASP A 184 -13.91 -18.00 23.54
N PRO A 185 -15.24 -18.25 23.58
CA PRO A 185 -15.78 -19.56 23.96
C PRO A 185 -15.44 -20.68 22.97
N GLU A 186 -15.14 -20.35 21.70
CA GLU A 186 -14.79 -21.35 20.68
C GLU A 186 -13.30 -21.73 20.77
N ASP A 187 -12.42 -20.75 21.05
CA ASP A 187 -10.99 -21.00 21.29
C ASP A 187 -10.46 -20.09 22.42
N PRO A 188 -10.28 -20.62 23.65
CA PRO A 188 -9.85 -19.85 24.82
C PRO A 188 -8.49 -19.16 24.70
N ARG A 189 -7.69 -19.49 23.67
CA ARG A 189 -6.43 -18.78 23.37
C ARG A 189 -6.69 -17.36 22.88
N LEU A 190 -7.83 -17.14 22.22
CA LEU A 190 -8.29 -15.87 21.71
C LEU A 190 -9.16 -15.11 22.71
N HIS A 191 -9.44 -13.84 22.41
CA HIS A 191 -10.28 -12.98 23.23
C HIS A 191 -11.27 -12.19 22.36
N LYS A 192 -12.40 -11.83 22.96
CA LYS A 192 -13.41 -10.96 22.36
C LYS A 192 -13.86 -9.88 23.34
N LYS A 193 -14.52 -8.84 22.82
CA LYS A 193 -15.27 -7.91 23.67
C LYS A 193 -16.54 -8.62 24.15
N PRO A 194 -16.88 -8.52 25.44
CA PRO A 194 -18.08 -9.16 25.97
C PRO A 194 -19.34 -8.55 25.34
N ASP A 195 -20.31 -9.40 25.02
CA ASP A 195 -21.64 -8.96 24.59
C ASP A 195 -22.58 -8.79 25.80
N ALA A 196 -22.88 -7.54 26.13
CA ALA A 196 -23.78 -7.19 27.22
C ALA A 196 -25.22 -7.68 26.98
N LEU A 197 -25.65 -7.88 25.72
CA LEU A 197 -26.98 -8.39 25.39
C LEU A 197 -27.10 -9.89 25.65
N GLU A 198 -25.99 -10.62 25.56
CA GLU A 198 -25.90 -12.05 25.88
C GLU A 198 -25.58 -12.30 27.37
N GLY A 199 -25.43 -11.23 28.16
CA GLY A 199 -25.13 -11.30 29.58
C GLY A 199 -23.65 -11.59 29.89
N GLU A 200 -22.76 -11.39 28.92
CA GLU A 200 -21.32 -11.55 29.12
C GLU A 200 -20.73 -10.35 29.85
N SER A 201 -19.80 -10.62 30.78
CA SER A 201 -19.02 -9.60 31.48
C SER A 201 -17.55 -9.73 31.11
N ALA A 202 -16.84 -8.61 31.07
CA ALA A 202 -15.38 -8.64 30.91
C ALA A 202 -14.75 -9.34 32.14
N GLU A 203 -13.73 -10.15 31.89
CA GLU A 203 -13.06 -10.96 32.91
C GLU A 203 -11.64 -10.48 33.18
N PHE A 204 -10.94 -10.00 32.15
CA PHE A 204 -9.55 -9.58 32.26
C PHE A 204 -9.23 -8.35 31.39
N ILE A 205 -8.10 -7.73 31.71
CA ILE A 205 -7.38 -6.77 30.87
C ILE A 205 -6.04 -7.40 30.44
N LEU A 206 -5.54 -7.00 29.28
CA LEU A 206 -4.25 -7.46 28.77
C LEU A 206 -3.17 -6.44 29.06
N TYR A 207 -2.07 -6.91 29.64
CA TYR A 207 -0.81 -6.17 29.72
C TYR A 207 0.28 -6.95 29.00
N THR A 208 1.34 -6.27 28.55
CA THR A 208 2.58 -6.97 28.16
C THR A 208 3.11 -7.74 29.37
N GLU A 209 3.85 -8.82 29.14
CA GLU A 209 4.54 -9.54 30.22
C GLU A 209 5.60 -8.69 30.91
N GLY A 210 5.52 -8.56 32.24
CA GLY A 210 6.52 -7.88 33.07
C GLY A 210 5.97 -7.32 34.38
N ILE A 211 6.84 -6.70 35.18
CA ILE A 211 6.52 -6.09 36.48
C ILE A 211 6.62 -4.56 36.37
N ASP A 212 5.95 -3.83 37.27
CA ASP A 212 6.13 -2.38 37.44
C ASP A 212 7.47 -2.15 38.17
N ASN A 213 8.55 -1.94 37.41
CA ASN A 213 9.92 -1.90 37.93
C ASN A 213 10.23 -0.64 38.75
N ASP A 214 9.57 0.48 38.47
CA ASP A 214 9.83 1.79 39.09
C ASP A 214 8.78 2.20 40.15
N GLY A 215 7.64 1.50 40.21
CA GLY A 215 6.62 1.61 41.23
C GLY A 215 5.64 2.78 40.99
N ASP A 216 5.51 3.25 39.75
CA ASP A 216 4.63 4.37 39.38
C ASP A 216 3.15 3.92 39.18
N GLY A 217 2.92 2.60 39.14
CA GLY A 217 1.61 1.97 39.00
C GLY A 217 1.17 1.73 37.56
N LYS A 218 2.03 1.98 36.57
CA LYS A 218 1.88 1.53 35.18
C LYS A 218 2.80 0.34 34.95
N PHE A 219 2.49 -0.49 33.96
CA PHE A 219 3.21 -1.74 33.70
C PHE A 219 3.73 -1.74 32.28
N ASN A 220 5.00 -2.09 32.14
CA ASN A 220 5.72 -2.26 30.90
C ASN A 220 5.66 -1.03 29.98
N GLU A 221 5.70 0.15 30.60
CA GLU A 221 5.77 1.44 29.91
C GLU A 221 7.23 1.76 29.53
N ASP A 222 7.45 2.40 28.39
CA ASP A 222 8.80 2.81 28.01
C ASP A 222 9.77 1.64 27.77
N SER A 223 9.30 0.62 27.06
CA SER A 223 10.20 -0.37 26.45
C SER A 223 11.27 0.31 25.58
N VAL A 224 12.49 -0.22 25.61
CA VAL A 224 13.68 0.36 24.94
C VAL A 224 13.36 0.91 23.56
N GLY A 225 13.65 2.20 23.36
CA GLY A 225 13.40 2.88 22.09
C GLY A 225 12.16 3.76 22.10
N GLY A 226 11.84 4.37 20.96
CA GLY A 226 10.73 5.33 20.96
C GLY A 226 10.38 5.98 19.65
N VAL A 227 11.16 5.76 18.58
CA VAL A 227 10.79 6.27 17.25
C VAL A 227 10.67 5.14 16.24
N ASP A 228 9.46 4.99 15.71
CA ASP A 228 9.22 4.27 14.47
C ASP A 228 9.75 5.15 13.32
N ILE A 229 10.86 4.73 12.71
CA ILE A 229 11.49 5.47 11.61
C ILE A 229 10.47 5.71 10.49
N ASN A 230 9.54 4.78 10.27
CA ASN A 230 8.50 4.87 9.26
C ASN A 230 7.26 5.70 9.68
N LYS A 231 7.38 6.47 10.77
CA LYS A 231 6.49 7.59 11.16
C LYS A 231 7.22 8.93 11.26
N ASN A 232 8.54 8.95 11.02
CA ASN A 232 9.39 10.11 11.27
C ASN A 232 9.57 11.04 10.05
N PHE A 233 8.97 10.72 8.90
CA PHE A 233 9.05 11.51 7.67
C PHE A 233 7.97 12.60 7.60
N MET A 234 8.14 13.58 6.72
CA MET A 234 7.31 14.79 6.73
C MET A 234 5.87 14.63 6.27
N HIS A 235 5.57 13.63 5.42
CA HIS A 235 4.25 13.50 4.82
C HIS A 235 3.25 12.93 5.82
N GLY A 236 2.20 13.68 6.17
CA GLY A 236 1.25 13.19 7.17
C GLY A 236 1.83 13.12 8.59
N TYR A 237 2.99 13.69 8.87
CA TYR A 237 3.61 13.65 10.20
C TYR A 237 2.65 14.19 11.26
N VAL A 238 2.40 13.41 12.31
CA VAL A 238 1.53 13.79 13.42
C VAL A 238 2.38 14.18 14.63
N TYR A 239 2.28 15.44 15.05
CA TYR A 239 3.02 15.94 16.21
C TYR A 239 2.58 15.23 17.50
N HIS A 240 3.56 14.84 18.31
CA HIS A 240 3.35 14.18 19.61
C HIS A 240 2.63 12.83 19.53
N GLN A 241 2.52 12.23 18.35
CA GLN A 241 2.06 10.86 18.22
C GLN A 241 3.14 9.90 18.74
N ASP A 242 2.70 8.86 19.42
CA ASP A 242 3.54 7.75 19.82
C ASP A 242 4.30 7.14 18.62
N GLY A 243 5.61 6.98 18.79
CA GLY A 243 6.52 6.50 17.76
C GLY A 243 6.90 7.52 16.67
N ALA A 244 6.30 8.72 16.61
CA ALA A 244 6.65 9.69 15.55
C ALA A 244 7.99 10.41 15.80
N GLY A 245 8.51 10.36 17.03
CA GLY A 245 9.67 11.13 17.46
C GLY A 245 9.35 12.61 17.74
N PRO A 246 10.32 13.39 18.23
CA PRO A 246 10.07 14.74 18.73
C PRO A 246 9.80 15.79 17.62
N TRP A 247 10.33 15.57 16.42
CA TRP A 247 10.04 16.35 15.21
C TRP A 247 10.36 15.54 13.95
N GLN A 248 9.92 16.00 12.78
CA GLN A 248 10.19 15.38 11.49
C GLN A 248 11.69 15.25 11.23
N LEU A 249 12.16 14.06 10.83
CA LEU A 249 13.58 13.73 10.64
C LEU A 249 14.47 14.02 11.85
N SER A 250 13.94 13.77 13.04
CA SER A 250 14.71 13.83 14.28
C SER A 250 15.73 12.71 14.39
N GLU A 251 15.52 11.61 13.66
CA GLU A 251 16.35 10.41 13.75
C GLU A 251 17.47 10.40 12.70
N PRO A 252 18.69 9.95 13.06
CA PRO A 252 19.80 9.90 12.13
C PRO A 252 19.53 8.95 10.96
N GLU A 253 18.77 7.87 11.17
CA GLU A 253 18.37 6.90 10.14
C GLU A 253 17.49 7.55 9.07
N SER A 254 16.40 8.24 9.49
CA SER A 254 15.48 8.92 8.56
C SER A 254 16.16 10.07 7.83
N LYS A 255 17.06 10.79 8.52
CA LYS A 255 17.87 11.87 7.94
C LYS A 255 18.84 11.35 6.88
N ALA A 256 19.57 10.28 7.17
CA ALA A 256 20.52 9.67 6.23
C ALA A 256 19.81 9.19 4.96
N LEU A 257 18.65 8.55 5.11
CA LEU A 257 17.85 8.08 3.98
C LEU A 257 17.39 9.23 3.08
N ILE A 258 16.88 10.33 3.66
CA ILE A 258 16.46 11.49 2.86
C ILE A 258 17.63 12.22 2.21
N ASP A 259 18.77 12.36 2.90
CA ASP A 259 19.96 12.99 2.33
C ASP A 259 20.48 12.20 1.13
N PHE A 260 20.43 10.86 1.21
CA PHE A 260 20.73 9.99 0.08
C PHE A 260 19.77 10.25 -1.08
N VAL A 261 18.46 10.19 -0.86
CA VAL A 261 17.47 10.41 -1.93
C VAL A 261 17.60 11.81 -2.56
N PHE A 262 17.85 12.85 -1.78
CA PHE A 262 18.04 14.19 -2.31
C PHE A 262 19.36 14.40 -3.06
N SER A 263 20.40 13.62 -2.75
CA SER A 263 21.66 13.65 -3.51
C SER A 263 21.62 12.83 -4.81
N HIS A 264 20.62 11.96 -4.98
CA HIS A 264 20.49 11.05 -6.13
C HIS A 264 19.23 11.38 -6.95
N GLN A 265 19.28 12.49 -7.69
CA GLN A 265 18.14 12.97 -8.49
C GLN A 265 17.77 12.03 -9.64
N GLU A 266 18.67 11.12 -10.03
CA GLU A 266 18.48 10.08 -11.03
C GLU A 266 17.52 8.95 -10.60
N ILE A 267 17.14 8.89 -9.32
CA ILE A 267 16.12 7.95 -8.85
C ILE A 267 14.79 8.21 -9.57
N ALA A 268 14.38 7.23 -10.37
CA ALA A 268 13.18 7.25 -11.18
C ALA A 268 12.01 6.49 -10.53
N ALA A 269 12.29 5.51 -9.65
CA ALA A 269 11.28 4.80 -8.85
C ALA A 269 11.87 4.34 -7.50
N ILE A 270 11.00 4.18 -6.50
CA ILE A 270 11.36 3.68 -5.16
C ILE A 270 10.49 2.47 -4.81
N VAL A 271 11.08 1.42 -4.25
CA VAL A 271 10.40 0.25 -3.71
C VAL A 271 10.84 0.04 -2.26
N VAL A 272 9.88 -0.08 -1.35
CA VAL A 272 10.11 -0.26 0.09
C VAL A 272 9.66 -1.66 0.51
N TYR A 273 10.55 -2.40 1.16
CA TYR A 273 10.23 -3.66 1.82
C TYR A 273 10.08 -3.40 3.31
N GLY A 274 8.85 -3.45 3.79
CA GLY A 274 8.48 -3.07 5.16
C GLY A 274 6.98 -3.29 5.39
N GLN A 275 6.43 -2.80 6.49
CA GLN A 275 5.06 -3.18 6.89
C GLN A 275 3.93 -2.51 6.08
N HIS A 276 4.23 -1.46 5.31
CA HIS A 276 3.25 -0.82 4.42
C HIS A 276 3.06 -1.59 3.10
N ASP A 277 1.87 -1.48 2.50
CA ASP A 277 1.53 -2.12 1.24
C ASP A 277 0.78 -1.17 0.30
N THR A 278 1.46 -0.63 -0.71
CA THR A 278 0.82 0.14 -1.80
C THR A 278 0.52 -0.73 -3.02
N LEU A 279 1.14 -1.91 -3.12
CA LEU A 279 1.14 -2.71 -4.33
C LEU A 279 -0.09 -3.60 -4.39
N SER A 280 -0.45 -4.29 -3.30
CA SER A 280 -1.70 -5.06 -3.24
C SER A 280 -2.89 -4.21 -2.80
N LYS A 281 -2.63 -3.12 -2.06
CA LYS A 281 -3.65 -2.21 -1.53
C LYS A 281 -3.26 -0.74 -1.81
N PRO A 282 -3.69 -0.17 -2.95
CA PRO A 282 -3.31 1.19 -3.33
C PRO A 282 -3.60 2.22 -2.25
N LEU A 283 -2.72 3.22 -2.13
CA LEU A 283 -2.79 4.27 -1.12
C LEU A 283 -4.08 5.09 -1.29
N LYS A 284 -5.05 4.83 -0.41
CA LYS A 284 -6.41 5.40 -0.42
C LYS A 284 -6.80 5.89 0.97
N GLU A 285 -6.10 6.89 1.50
CA GLU A 285 -6.57 7.64 2.67
C GLU A 285 -7.34 8.89 2.22
N ASN A 286 -8.63 8.97 2.53
CA ASN A 286 -9.41 10.16 2.21
C ASN A 286 -8.89 11.36 3.01
N GLY A 287 -8.48 12.42 2.31
CA GLY A 287 -8.19 13.70 2.94
C GLY A 287 -6.86 14.31 2.51
N LYS A 288 -6.41 15.26 3.32
CA LYS A 288 -5.11 15.92 3.21
C LYS A 288 -4.43 15.85 4.56
N ASP A 289 -3.11 15.86 4.57
CA ASP A 289 -2.36 16.08 5.80
C ASP A 289 -2.56 17.52 6.33
N GLU A 290 -2.01 17.80 7.51
CA GLU A 290 -2.08 19.12 8.14
C GLU A 290 -1.46 20.22 7.26
N ALA A 291 -0.48 19.88 6.43
CA ALA A 291 0.16 20.78 5.47
C ALA A 291 -0.66 20.97 4.17
N GLY A 292 -1.78 20.27 4.03
CA GLY A 292 -2.67 20.34 2.87
C GLY A 292 -2.23 19.47 1.68
N ALA A 293 -1.22 18.62 1.85
CA ALA A 293 -0.80 17.64 0.85
C ALA A 293 -1.81 16.48 0.80
N PRO A 294 -2.19 16.01 -0.40
CA PRO A 294 -3.13 14.90 -0.53
C PRO A 294 -2.52 13.60 0.01
N LYS A 295 -3.30 12.85 0.81
CA LYS A 295 -2.95 11.50 1.29
C LYS A 295 -3.48 10.40 0.36
N THR A 296 -3.62 10.71 -0.91
CA THR A 296 -4.04 9.76 -1.96
C THR A 296 -3.10 9.85 -3.14
N ILE A 297 -3.08 8.78 -3.92
CA ILE A 297 -2.53 8.82 -5.28
C ILE A 297 -3.32 9.87 -6.08
N ASP A 298 -2.62 10.64 -6.92
CA ASP A 298 -3.26 11.58 -7.85
C ASP A 298 -3.97 10.79 -8.94
N LYS A 299 -5.16 11.24 -9.36
CA LYS A 299 -6.01 10.52 -10.32
C LYS A 299 -5.32 10.21 -11.64
N ALA A 300 -4.40 11.07 -12.08
CA ALA A 300 -3.63 10.84 -13.30
C ALA A 300 -2.55 9.76 -13.16
N ASP A 301 -2.17 9.41 -11.93
CA ASP A 301 -1.20 8.36 -11.63
C ASP A 301 -1.89 7.00 -11.37
N GLU A 302 -3.18 6.99 -11.00
CA GLU A 302 -3.94 5.77 -10.64
C GLU A 302 -3.87 4.68 -11.71
N GLU A 303 -3.89 5.03 -13.00
CA GLU A 303 -3.87 4.04 -14.08
C GLU A 303 -2.57 3.21 -14.06
N PHE A 304 -1.41 3.86 -13.93
CA PHE A 304 -0.15 3.13 -13.97
C PHE A 304 0.09 2.35 -12.67
N TYR A 305 -0.31 2.90 -11.52
CA TYR A 305 -0.30 2.19 -10.25
C TYR A 305 -1.18 0.94 -10.33
N GLY A 306 -2.41 1.05 -10.84
CA GLY A 306 -3.33 -0.08 -10.97
C GLY A 306 -2.78 -1.23 -11.83
N LYS A 307 -2.08 -0.92 -12.93
CA LYS A 307 -1.46 -1.96 -13.76
C LYS A 307 -0.25 -2.61 -13.07
N LEU A 308 0.61 -1.84 -12.41
CA LEU A 308 1.76 -2.38 -11.67
C LEU A 308 1.31 -3.21 -10.47
N SER A 309 0.31 -2.74 -9.73
CA SER A 309 -0.38 -3.47 -8.66
C SER A 309 -0.92 -4.80 -9.17
N LYS A 310 -1.62 -4.81 -10.30
CA LYS A 310 -2.15 -6.05 -10.89
C LYS A 310 -1.02 -7.05 -11.21
N THR A 311 0.04 -6.60 -11.88
CA THR A 311 1.20 -7.45 -12.18
C THR A 311 1.85 -7.98 -10.89
N PHE A 312 2.01 -7.14 -9.88
CA PHE A 312 2.56 -7.56 -8.59
C PHE A 312 1.70 -8.63 -7.90
N VAL A 313 0.38 -8.46 -7.87
CA VAL A 313 -0.54 -9.44 -7.30
C VAL A 313 -0.53 -10.75 -8.09
N GLU A 314 -0.41 -10.69 -9.42
CA GLU A 314 -0.29 -11.88 -10.28
C GLU A 314 1.01 -12.65 -10.01
N LEU A 315 2.13 -11.95 -9.78
CA LEU A 315 3.43 -12.57 -9.46
C LEU A 315 3.48 -13.14 -8.04
N THR A 316 2.93 -12.41 -7.06
CA THR A 316 3.13 -12.71 -5.64
C THR A 316 1.99 -13.50 -5.00
N GLY A 317 0.76 -13.30 -5.47
CA GLY A 317 -0.46 -13.77 -4.83
C GLY A 317 -0.92 -12.91 -3.64
N LEU A 318 -0.17 -11.87 -3.26
CA LEU A 318 -0.52 -11.01 -2.11
C LEU A 318 -1.77 -10.18 -2.40
N LYS A 319 -2.70 -10.13 -1.44
CA LYS A 319 -3.96 -9.39 -1.59
C LYS A 319 -4.38 -8.76 -0.28
N ASN A 320 -4.64 -7.44 -0.31
CA ASN A 320 -5.24 -6.67 0.79
C ASN A 320 -4.59 -6.93 2.15
N VAL A 321 -3.26 -6.89 2.21
CA VAL A 321 -2.53 -7.12 3.46
C VAL A 321 -2.87 -6.01 4.47
N ASP A 322 -3.01 -6.40 5.73
CA ASP A 322 -3.15 -5.48 6.86
C ASP A 322 -1.87 -4.65 7.00
N GLN A 323 -2.01 -3.36 7.26
CA GLN A 323 -0.90 -2.43 7.25
C GLN A 323 -1.13 -1.24 8.19
N PRO A 324 -0.06 -0.63 8.73
CA PRO A 324 -0.16 0.54 9.59
C PRO A 324 -0.61 1.79 8.80
N SER A 325 -0.88 2.88 9.53
CA SER A 325 -1.15 4.18 8.93
C SER A 325 0.04 4.68 8.11
N TRP A 326 -0.24 5.39 7.02
CA TRP A 326 0.76 5.96 6.12
C TRP A 326 1.40 7.26 6.65
N ASP A 327 0.87 7.78 7.75
CA ASP A 327 1.30 9.03 8.33
C ASP A 327 2.75 8.97 8.81
N GLY A 328 3.55 9.87 8.26
CA GLY A 328 4.98 9.94 8.52
C GLY A 328 5.81 8.86 7.82
N SER A 329 5.25 8.10 6.88
CA SER A 329 5.97 7.02 6.18
C SER A 329 6.89 7.50 5.07
N PHE A 330 7.98 6.75 4.86
CA PHE A 330 8.98 7.06 3.82
C PHE A 330 8.37 7.00 2.42
N VAL A 331 7.58 5.96 2.14
CA VAL A 331 6.92 5.74 0.86
C VAL A 331 5.89 6.83 0.53
N ALA A 332 5.13 7.31 1.52
CA ALA A 332 4.22 8.44 1.30
C ALA A 332 4.99 9.72 0.97
N TRP A 333 6.08 10.00 1.70
CA TRP A 333 6.98 11.13 1.41
C TRP A 333 7.64 11.02 0.02
N ALA A 334 8.08 9.82 -0.37
CA ALA A 334 8.72 9.56 -1.65
C ALA A 334 7.79 9.88 -2.83
N TYR A 335 6.52 9.48 -2.73
CA TYR A 335 5.53 9.82 -3.76
C TYR A 335 5.14 11.30 -3.73
N ALA A 336 4.80 11.84 -2.56
CA ALA A 336 4.19 13.16 -2.46
C ALA A 336 5.21 14.31 -2.52
N GLN A 337 6.35 14.21 -1.84
CA GLN A 337 7.33 15.29 -1.76
C GLN A 337 8.53 15.07 -2.69
N TYR A 338 9.04 13.85 -2.83
CA TYR A 338 10.13 13.58 -3.77
C TYR A 338 9.61 13.50 -5.21
N GLY A 339 8.43 12.93 -5.42
CA GLY A 339 7.71 13.01 -6.71
C GLY A 339 8.11 11.94 -7.72
N VAL A 340 8.29 10.70 -7.25
CA VAL A 340 8.53 9.52 -8.07
C VAL A 340 7.47 8.46 -7.81
N PRO A 341 7.23 7.51 -8.74
CA PRO A 341 6.52 6.28 -8.40
C PRO A 341 7.20 5.62 -7.19
N ALA A 342 6.45 5.47 -6.11
CA ALA A 342 6.95 4.89 -4.86
C ALA A 342 6.01 3.77 -4.44
N PHE A 343 6.58 2.61 -4.17
CA PHE A 343 5.86 1.39 -3.87
C PHE A 343 6.33 0.84 -2.52
N SER A 344 5.44 0.21 -1.78
CA SER A 344 5.77 -0.57 -0.58
C SER A 344 5.09 -1.92 -0.62
N THR A 345 5.74 -2.93 -0.05
CA THR A 345 5.15 -4.25 0.18
C THR A 345 5.73 -4.92 1.43
N PRO A 346 4.90 -5.65 2.19
CA PRO A 346 5.34 -6.50 3.29
C PRO A 346 6.05 -7.77 2.82
N LEU A 347 6.13 -8.01 1.50
CA LEU A 347 6.70 -9.20 0.84
C LEU A 347 5.96 -10.51 1.10
N TRP A 348 5.27 -10.59 2.25
CA TRP A 348 4.59 -11.77 2.69
C TRP A 348 3.35 -11.41 3.53
N SER A 349 2.37 -12.29 3.49
CA SER A 349 1.24 -12.33 4.41
C SER A 349 0.87 -13.79 4.65
N ARG A 350 0.11 -14.08 5.71
CA ARG A 350 -0.42 -15.43 5.95
C ARG A 350 -1.03 -16.00 4.65
N PRO A 351 -0.60 -17.18 4.20
CA PRO A 351 -1.24 -17.88 3.09
C PRO A 351 -2.73 -18.13 3.37
N ASN A 352 -3.57 -18.04 2.34
CA ASN A 352 -4.98 -18.40 2.48
C ASN A 352 -5.12 -19.90 2.14
N PRO A 353 -5.59 -20.77 3.07
CA PRO A 353 -5.69 -22.21 2.83
C PRO A 353 -6.52 -22.58 1.59
N LEU A 354 -7.44 -21.70 1.16
CA LEU A 354 -8.32 -21.93 0.00
C LEU A 354 -7.62 -21.72 -1.36
N GLU A 355 -6.39 -21.19 -1.43
CA GLU A 355 -5.69 -20.93 -2.70
C GLU A 355 -4.60 -21.96 -3.05
N GLU A 356 -4.19 -22.85 -2.12
CA GLU A 356 -3.10 -23.82 -2.32
C GLU A 356 -3.42 -24.95 -3.34
N GLY A 357 -4.67 -25.06 -3.82
CA GLY A 357 -5.07 -26.04 -4.85
C GLY A 357 -4.69 -25.68 -6.29
N LYS A 358 -3.98 -24.57 -6.52
CA LYS A 358 -3.58 -24.10 -7.87
C LYS A 358 -2.07 -23.93 -8.02
N GLU A 359 -1.28 -24.89 -7.55
CA GLU A 359 0.08 -25.02 -8.08
C GLU A 359 0.01 -25.58 -9.51
N SER A 360 0.46 -24.79 -10.47
CA SER A 360 0.57 -25.17 -11.87
C SER A 360 1.57 -26.33 -12.02
N ASN A 361 1.06 -27.49 -12.43
CA ASN A 361 1.87 -28.59 -12.94
C ASN A 361 2.67 -28.12 -14.16
N GLU A 362 3.88 -27.63 -13.94
CA GLU A 362 4.89 -27.47 -14.99
C GLU A 362 5.49 -28.84 -15.29
N ASN A 363 4.87 -29.56 -16.22
CA ASN A 363 5.53 -30.52 -17.11
C ASN A 363 4.54 -31.05 -18.15
N ALA A 364 4.35 -30.30 -19.24
CA ALA A 364 3.91 -30.86 -20.51
C ALA A 364 4.44 -30.02 -21.68
N THR A 365 5.47 -30.57 -22.32
CA THR A 365 6.03 -30.28 -23.64
C THR A 365 5.12 -29.53 -24.63
N ALA A 366 5.67 -28.43 -25.16
CA ALA A 366 5.16 -27.69 -26.30
C ALA A 366 5.32 -28.45 -27.62
N GLN A 367 4.32 -28.35 -28.51
CA GLN A 367 4.46 -28.13 -29.96
C GLN A 367 3.10 -27.73 -30.60
N PRO A 368 3.09 -27.04 -31.76
CA PRO A 368 2.22 -25.88 -32.02
C PRO A 368 1.03 -26.21 -32.94
N ASN A 369 0.00 -25.36 -32.92
CA ASN A 369 -0.91 -25.23 -34.06
C ASN A 369 -1.47 -23.81 -34.20
N GLU A 370 -1.27 -23.25 -35.39
CA GLU A 370 -1.91 -22.04 -35.89
C GLU A 370 -3.39 -22.30 -36.22
N THR A 371 -4.28 -21.34 -35.94
CA THR A 371 -5.11 -20.58 -36.93
C THR A 371 -6.40 -19.97 -36.34
N VAL A 372 -6.47 -18.63 -36.43
CA VAL A 372 -7.56 -17.74 -36.93
C VAL A 372 -9.00 -17.79 -36.38
N SER A 373 -9.37 -16.66 -35.75
CA SER A 373 -10.64 -15.88 -35.73
C SER A 373 -12.01 -16.48 -35.36
N SER A 374 -12.71 -15.84 -34.40
CA SER A 374 -13.87 -14.94 -34.62
C SER A 374 -14.95 -15.03 -33.51
N HIS A 375 -15.40 -13.84 -33.09
CA HIS A 375 -16.65 -13.42 -32.46
C HIS A 375 -17.73 -14.46 -32.06
N GLY A 376 -18.30 -14.29 -30.85
CA GLY A 376 -19.66 -14.76 -30.57
C GLY A 376 -20.05 -14.94 -29.09
N SER A 377 -20.55 -13.86 -28.48
CA SER A 377 -21.54 -13.76 -27.40
C SER A 377 -22.08 -15.01 -26.67
N GLY A 378 -22.02 -14.95 -25.32
CA GLY A 378 -23.22 -14.99 -24.46
C GLY A 378 -23.57 -16.31 -23.75
N GLN A 379 -23.52 -16.33 -22.42
CA GLN A 379 -24.71 -16.33 -21.55
C GLN A 379 -24.33 -16.48 -20.07
N ASP A 380 -24.75 -15.48 -19.29
CA ASP A 380 -24.76 -15.46 -17.82
C ASP A 380 -26.19 -15.29 -17.32
N ARG A 381 -26.46 -15.80 -16.11
CA ARG A 381 -27.60 -15.49 -15.24
C ARG A 381 -27.22 -15.79 -13.77
N PRO A 382 -27.82 -15.14 -12.76
CA PRO A 382 -27.93 -13.67 -12.56
C PRO A 382 -27.70 -13.26 -11.07
N GLY A 383 -27.34 -11.99 -10.81
CA GLY A 383 -27.20 -11.45 -9.44
C GLY A 383 -27.16 -9.92 -9.31
N ARG A 384 -28.36 -9.31 -9.19
CA ARG A 384 -28.79 -8.07 -8.48
C ARG A 384 -27.96 -6.75 -8.56
N GLY A 385 -28.50 -5.78 -9.34
CA GLY A 385 -28.85 -4.45 -8.79
C GLY A 385 -27.93 -3.25 -9.03
N GLY A 386 -27.33 -3.10 -10.21
CA GLY A 386 -26.64 -1.87 -10.63
C GLY A 386 -27.52 -0.98 -11.51
N PHE A 387 -27.42 0.35 -11.34
CA PHE A 387 -27.99 1.35 -12.26
C PHE A 387 -27.38 1.15 -13.66
N ASP A 388 -28.16 0.58 -14.57
CA ASP A 388 -27.73 0.35 -15.94
C ASP A 388 -27.93 1.62 -16.77
N ARG A 389 -26.83 2.38 -16.91
CA ARG A 389 -26.79 3.64 -17.65
C ARG A 389 -27.08 3.43 -19.13
N ASP A 390 -26.73 2.27 -19.67
CA ASP A 390 -26.84 1.99 -21.10
C ASP A 390 -28.28 1.59 -21.45
N ALA A 391 -28.96 0.87 -20.55
CA ALA A 391 -30.40 0.60 -20.68
C ALA A 391 -31.26 1.89 -20.62
N MET A 392 -30.85 2.90 -19.86
CA MET A 392 -31.54 4.19 -19.80
C MET A 392 -31.28 5.06 -21.03
N ILE A 393 -30.07 5.07 -21.58
CA ILE A 393 -29.78 5.83 -22.80
C ILE A 393 -30.58 5.25 -23.97
N ALA A 394 -30.67 3.92 -24.08
CA ALA A 394 -31.47 3.25 -25.10
C ALA A 394 -32.99 3.51 -25.00
N GLU A 395 -33.50 3.97 -23.84
CA GLU A 395 -34.92 4.30 -23.66
C GLU A 395 -35.28 5.67 -24.29
N PHE A 396 -34.30 6.55 -24.48
CA PHE A 396 -34.52 7.92 -24.96
C PHE A 396 -33.74 8.29 -26.23
N ASP A 397 -32.79 7.44 -26.64
CA ASP A 397 -32.07 7.50 -27.93
C ASP A 397 -32.99 7.00 -29.05
N THR A 398 -33.76 7.92 -29.63
CA THR A 398 -34.81 7.63 -30.62
C THR A 398 -34.22 7.48 -32.02
N ASP A 399 -33.07 8.10 -32.30
CA ASP A 399 -32.38 7.99 -33.58
C ASP A 399 -31.31 6.88 -33.63
N GLY A 400 -30.97 6.29 -32.48
CA GLY A 400 -30.20 5.05 -32.35
C GLY A 400 -28.71 5.25 -32.60
N ASP A 401 -28.20 6.46 -32.37
CA ASP A 401 -26.81 6.82 -32.61
C ASP A 401 -25.89 6.57 -31.39
N GLY A 402 -26.47 6.16 -30.25
CA GLY A 402 -25.77 5.85 -29.01
C GLY A 402 -25.53 7.08 -28.12
N GLU A 403 -25.98 8.27 -28.50
CA GLU A 403 -25.85 9.51 -27.75
C GLU A 403 -27.17 10.31 -27.71
N LEU A 404 -27.61 10.73 -26.51
CA LEU A 404 -28.81 11.57 -26.43
C LEU A 404 -28.56 12.96 -27.06
N SER A 405 -29.37 13.32 -28.06
CA SER A 405 -29.43 14.65 -28.65
C SER A 405 -30.00 15.70 -27.67
N GLY A 406 -29.98 16.98 -28.05
CA GLY A 406 -30.44 18.07 -27.18
C GLY A 406 -31.89 17.93 -26.72
N ASP A 407 -32.75 17.43 -27.59
CA ASP A 407 -34.18 17.25 -27.31
C ASP A 407 -34.42 15.98 -26.47
N GLU A 408 -33.68 14.90 -26.75
CA GLU A 408 -33.76 13.63 -26.01
C GLU A 408 -33.19 13.74 -24.59
N ARG A 409 -32.15 14.57 -24.40
CA ARG A 409 -31.64 14.91 -23.06
C ARG A 409 -32.67 15.65 -22.22
N THR A 410 -33.56 16.42 -22.87
CA THR A 410 -34.62 17.15 -22.18
C THR A 410 -35.71 16.18 -21.73
N ALA A 411 -36.13 15.26 -22.62
CA ALA A 411 -37.07 14.18 -22.29
C ALA A 411 -36.52 13.23 -21.20
N PHE A 412 -35.23 12.89 -21.27
CA PHE A 412 -34.55 12.10 -20.25
C PHE A 412 -34.51 12.81 -18.89
N ARG A 413 -34.29 14.12 -18.87
CA ARG A 413 -34.23 14.89 -17.62
C ARG A 413 -35.61 15.07 -16.98
N GLU A 414 -36.65 15.25 -17.78
CA GLU A 414 -38.04 15.30 -17.31
C GLU A 414 -38.49 13.93 -16.77
N SER A 415 -38.18 12.83 -17.47
CA SER A 415 -38.53 11.48 -17.02
C SER A 415 -37.79 11.10 -15.72
N MET A 416 -36.56 11.56 -15.53
CA MET A 416 -35.81 11.36 -14.28
C MET A 416 -36.32 12.23 -13.14
N GLN A 417 -36.86 13.41 -13.44
CA GLN A 417 -37.48 14.29 -12.44
C GLN A 417 -38.81 13.73 -11.91
N ASP A 418 -39.58 13.05 -12.78
CA ASP A 418 -40.78 12.30 -12.40
C ASP A 418 -40.46 10.98 -11.68
N ARG A 419 -39.40 10.26 -12.09
CA ARG A 419 -38.99 8.99 -11.46
C ARG A 419 -38.36 9.16 -10.07
N PHE A 420 -37.75 10.30 -9.77
CA PHE A 420 -36.95 10.48 -8.55
C PHE A 420 -37.32 11.67 -7.66
N GLY A 421 -38.35 12.46 -7.98
CA GLY A 421 -38.93 13.47 -7.08
C GLY A 421 -38.07 14.72 -6.84
N GLY A 422 -38.60 15.89 -7.17
CA GLY A 422 -37.89 17.18 -7.11
C GLY A 422 -37.56 17.68 -5.70
N GLY A 423 -36.26 17.82 -5.41
CA GLY A 423 -35.73 18.55 -4.25
C GLY A 423 -34.75 19.65 -4.67
N GLY A 424 -35.27 20.87 -4.90
CA GLY A 424 -34.48 22.04 -5.27
C GLY A 424 -33.62 22.58 -4.12
N ARG A 425 -32.35 22.89 -4.41
CA ARG A 425 -31.48 23.71 -3.56
C ARG A 425 -31.75 25.20 -3.79
N PRO A 426 -32.01 26.02 -2.75
CA PRO A 426 -31.88 27.47 -2.86
C PRO A 426 -30.48 27.93 -2.42
N GLY A 427 -29.82 28.72 -3.28
CA GLY A 427 -28.65 29.51 -2.91
C GLY A 427 -29.03 30.84 -2.27
N GLY A 428 -28.03 31.53 -1.70
CA GLY A 428 -28.12 32.96 -1.33
C GLY A 428 -27.50 33.28 0.03
N GLY A 429 -26.43 34.09 0.04
CA GLY A 429 -25.66 34.42 1.24
C GLY A 429 -26.14 35.61 2.06
N GLY A 430 -25.33 35.96 3.08
CA GLY A 430 -25.28 37.28 3.72
C GLY A 430 -25.47 37.31 5.24
N GLY A 431 -24.45 37.84 5.96
CA GLY A 431 -24.63 38.66 7.17
C GLY A 431 -24.61 38.00 8.56
N ARG A 432 -23.52 38.25 9.32
CA ARG A 432 -23.50 38.29 10.81
C ARG A 432 -24.24 39.57 11.33
N PRO A 433 -24.41 39.91 12.65
CA PRO A 433 -23.93 39.29 13.92
C PRO A 433 -24.88 39.32 15.17
N GLY A 434 -24.57 38.53 16.22
CA GLY A 434 -24.50 39.00 17.62
C GLY A 434 -25.65 38.74 18.64
N GLY A 435 -25.27 38.36 19.88
CA GLY A 435 -26.01 38.57 21.15
C GLY A 435 -26.45 37.30 21.90
N ARG A 436 -25.71 36.78 22.91
CA ARG A 436 -25.72 37.04 24.38
C ARG A 436 -26.92 36.48 25.21
N ARG A 437 -26.55 35.58 26.16
CA ARG A 437 -27.01 35.35 27.57
C ARG A 437 -28.39 34.67 27.83
N GLY A 438 -28.37 33.60 28.66
CA GLY A 438 -29.52 32.90 29.31
C GLY A 438 -30.11 33.67 30.50
N PRO A 439 -30.67 33.06 31.59
CA PRO A 439 -30.83 31.64 31.98
C PRO A 439 -32.22 31.26 32.60
N ASP A 440 -32.30 30.05 33.23
CA ASP A 440 -33.29 29.52 34.21
C ASP A 440 -34.73 29.22 33.70
N ASN A 441 -35.50 28.23 34.17
CA ASN A 441 -35.47 27.44 35.41
C ASN A 441 -36.33 26.15 35.30
N SER A 442 -35.96 25.16 36.12
CA SER A 442 -36.78 24.25 36.96
C SER A 442 -37.99 23.44 36.45
N SER A 443 -37.87 22.11 36.65
CA SER A 443 -38.81 21.15 37.27
C SER A 443 -40.24 20.99 36.71
N ASP A 444 -40.57 19.77 36.28
CA ASP A 444 -41.56 18.99 37.04
C ASP A 444 -41.49 17.48 36.73
N ASP A 445 -41.71 16.73 37.81
CA ASP A 445 -41.76 15.29 37.98
C ASP A 445 -43.14 14.75 37.56
N SER A 446 -43.21 13.64 36.82
CA SER A 446 -44.27 12.65 37.05
C SER A 446 -43.97 11.32 36.33
N SER A 447 -43.75 10.31 37.17
CA SER A 447 -43.83 8.90 36.83
C SER A 447 -45.24 8.48 36.42
N THR A 448 -45.36 7.76 35.30
CA THR A 448 -46.45 6.79 35.08
C THR A 448 -45.87 5.51 34.49
N GLN A 449 -46.05 4.43 35.24
CA GLN A 449 -45.83 3.05 34.81
C GLN A 449 -46.79 2.69 33.66
N SER A 450 -46.28 2.01 32.64
CA SER A 450 -47.08 1.17 31.75
C SER A 450 -46.23 0.03 31.21
N THR A 451 -46.36 -1.11 31.89
CA THR A 451 -46.37 -2.50 31.38
C THR A 451 -45.73 -2.81 30.03
N GLY A 452 -44.80 -3.76 30.06
CA GLY A 452 -44.24 -4.40 28.87
C GLY A 452 -45.30 -5.07 28.01
N SER A 453 -45.11 -4.93 26.71
CA SER A 453 -45.63 -5.84 25.68
C SER A 453 -44.53 -5.98 24.63
N SER A 454 -44.22 -7.22 24.30
CA SER A 454 -43.28 -7.65 23.27
C SER A 454 -43.59 -6.99 21.92
N ASN A 455 -42.67 -6.19 21.39
CA ASN A 455 -42.68 -5.75 19.99
C ASN A 455 -42.27 -6.91 19.07
N LEU A 456 -43.07 -7.97 19.06
CA LEU A 456 -42.98 -9.06 18.09
C LEU A 456 -44.29 -9.06 17.32
N THR A 457 -44.20 -8.89 16.01
CA THR A 457 -45.32 -9.10 15.09
C THR A 457 -45.88 -10.52 15.25
N PRO A 458 -47.15 -10.78 14.89
CA PRO A 458 -47.60 -12.14 14.67
C PRO A 458 -46.59 -12.87 13.77
N SER A 459 -46.23 -14.10 14.13
CA SER A 459 -45.07 -14.85 13.60
C SER A 459 -45.04 -15.05 12.07
N ASN A 460 -46.06 -14.58 11.36
CA ASN A 460 -46.27 -14.84 9.94
C ASN A 460 -46.15 -13.57 9.05
N VAL A 461 -45.96 -12.37 9.62
CA VAL A 461 -45.99 -11.08 8.88
C VAL A 461 -44.59 -10.54 8.48
N GLY A 462 -43.53 -11.34 8.67
CA GLY A 462 -42.20 -11.04 8.13
C GLY A 462 -41.50 -9.86 8.83
N ASP A 463 -40.85 -9.01 8.05
CA ASP A 463 -40.06 -7.85 8.51
C ASP A 463 -40.87 -6.55 8.59
N ILE A 464 -42.21 -6.60 8.46
CA ILE A 464 -43.07 -5.41 8.52
C ILE A 464 -43.17 -4.90 9.97
N ALA A 465 -43.11 -3.59 10.18
CA ALA A 465 -43.21 -2.98 11.51
C ALA A 465 -44.62 -3.10 12.10
N GLN A 466 -44.70 -3.33 13.41
CA GLN A 466 -45.97 -3.39 14.14
C GLN A 466 -46.81 -2.11 13.97
N GLU A 467 -46.15 -0.95 13.87
CA GLU A 467 -46.81 0.33 13.59
C GLU A 467 -47.58 0.33 12.26
N THR A 468 -47.01 -0.28 11.21
CA THR A 468 -47.69 -0.41 9.92
C THR A 468 -48.93 -1.28 10.04
N LEU A 469 -48.89 -2.32 10.88
CA LEU A 469 -50.00 -3.22 11.10
C LEU A 469 -51.15 -2.52 11.87
N ASP A 470 -50.79 -1.72 12.87
CA ASP A 470 -51.76 -0.95 13.67
C ASP A 470 -52.41 0.17 12.86
N GLU A 471 -51.65 0.87 12.01
CA GLU A 471 -52.18 1.85 11.05
C GLU A 471 -53.14 1.21 10.05
N LEU A 472 -52.82 -0.01 9.57
CA LEU A 472 -53.69 -0.76 8.68
C LEU A 472 -55.01 -1.15 9.34
N MET A 473 -54.97 -1.59 10.61
CA MET A 473 -56.19 -1.91 11.37
C MET A 473 -57.09 -0.70 11.56
N GLN A 474 -56.51 0.46 11.89
CA GLN A 474 -57.28 1.71 12.01
C GLN A 474 -57.90 2.12 10.67
N ALA A 475 -57.16 2.01 9.58
CA ALA A 475 -57.68 2.34 8.24
C ALA A 475 -58.81 1.40 7.80
N ALA A 476 -58.68 0.10 8.06
CA ALA A 476 -59.72 -0.89 7.74
C ALA A 476 -61.01 -0.65 8.55
N GLN A 477 -60.87 -0.32 9.84
CA GLN A 477 -61.98 0.00 10.72
C GLN A 477 -62.69 1.29 10.29
N ALA A 478 -61.95 2.31 9.83
CA ALA A 478 -62.50 3.54 9.27
C ALA A 478 -63.20 3.34 7.92
N ALA A 479 -62.78 2.36 7.12
CA ALA A 479 -63.38 1.99 5.83
C ALA A 479 -64.60 1.07 5.96
N GLY A 480 -64.99 0.66 7.17
CA GLY A 480 -66.19 -0.15 7.43
C GLY A 480 -66.03 -1.65 7.19
N TYR A 481 -64.78 -2.14 7.10
CA TYR A 481 -64.47 -3.58 6.99
C TYR A 481 -63.79 -4.05 8.29
N PRO A 482 -64.50 -4.75 9.20
CA PRO A 482 -63.88 -5.22 10.44
C PRO A 482 -62.93 -6.38 10.14
N ILE A 483 -61.62 -6.16 10.28
CA ILE A 483 -60.62 -7.22 10.34
C ILE A 483 -60.64 -7.78 11.78
N THR A 484 -60.84 -9.08 11.93
CA THR A 484 -60.84 -9.77 13.24
C THR A 484 -59.44 -10.26 13.60
N GLU A 485 -59.14 -10.47 14.89
CA GLU A 485 -57.85 -11.02 15.33
C GLU A 485 -57.50 -12.35 14.64
N GLU A 486 -58.50 -13.19 14.32
CA GLU A 486 -58.30 -14.44 13.55
C GLU A 486 -57.84 -14.19 12.10
N THR A 487 -58.35 -13.16 11.44
CA THR A 487 -57.94 -12.83 10.06
C THR A 487 -56.55 -12.19 9.98
N MET A 488 -56.07 -11.63 11.09
CA MET A 488 -54.70 -11.08 11.22
C MET A 488 -53.65 -12.16 11.46
N ALA A 489 -54.02 -13.31 12.03
CA ALA A 489 -53.09 -14.40 12.33
C ALA A 489 -52.65 -15.18 11.06
N GLU A 490 -53.45 -15.12 9.99
CA GLU A 490 -53.22 -15.85 8.73
C GLU A 490 -52.76 -14.97 7.57
N ILE A 491 -52.54 -13.66 7.78
CA ILE A 491 -52.20 -12.73 6.71
C ILE A 491 -50.72 -12.87 6.31
N THR A 492 -50.46 -12.98 5.00
CA THR A 492 -49.09 -13.03 4.47
C THR A 492 -48.50 -11.61 4.29
N PRO A 493 -47.17 -11.44 4.26
CA PRO A 493 -46.55 -10.13 4.03
C PRO A 493 -47.02 -9.46 2.72
N GLU A 494 -47.18 -10.26 1.67
CA GLU A 494 -47.68 -9.80 0.35
C GLU A 494 -49.11 -9.27 0.44
N GLN A 495 -49.97 -9.90 1.25
CA GLN A 495 -51.33 -9.42 1.48
C GLN A 495 -51.34 -8.11 2.28
N VAL A 496 -50.46 -7.97 3.28
CA VAL A 496 -50.32 -6.71 4.05
C VAL A 496 -49.89 -5.56 3.14
N GLU A 497 -48.93 -5.77 2.25
CA GLU A 497 -48.52 -4.76 1.27
C GLU A 497 -49.66 -4.37 0.32
N GLN A 498 -50.46 -5.35 -0.13
CA GLN A 498 -51.61 -5.09 -0.98
C GLN A 498 -52.68 -4.26 -0.27
N TYR A 499 -53.02 -4.59 0.98
CA TYR A 499 -53.98 -3.82 1.77
C TYR A 499 -53.46 -2.42 2.11
N ALA A 500 -52.17 -2.30 2.44
CA ALA A 500 -51.55 -1.00 2.71
C ALA A 500 -51.63 -0.08 1.48
N LYS A 501 -51.39 -0.64 0.28
CA LYS A 501 -51.56 0.09 -0.99
C LYS A 501 -53.00 0.52 -1.25
N MET A 502 -53.99 -0.31 -0.92
CA MET A 502 -55.42 0.05 -1.05
C MET A 502 -55.87 1.09 -0.01
N ALA A 503 -55.31 1.04 1.19
CA ALA A 503 -55.62 1.94 2.30
C ALA A 503 -54.80 3.26 2.27
N GLY A 504 -53.81 3.37 1.39
CA GLY A 504 -52.91 4.53 1.32
C GLY A 504 -51.91 4.62 2.48
N VAL A 505 -51.67 3.51 3.18
CA VAL A 505 -50.73 3.41 4.30
C VAL A 505 -49.33 3.05 3.78
N GLN A 506 -48.27 3.70 4.28
CA GLN A 506 -46.90 3.35 3.91
C GLN A 506 -46.40 2.15 4.71
N VAL A 507 -45.90 1.13 4.01
CA VAL A 507 -45.30 -0.06 4.64
C VAL A 507 -43.90 0.28 5.13
N ARG A 508 -43.66 0.09 6.43
CA ARG A 508 -42.34 0.22 7.05
C ARG A 508 -41.82 -1.17 7.37
N HIS A 509 -40.57 -1.44 7.01
CA HIS A 509 -39.89 -2.69 7.37
C HIS A 509 -38.91 -2.42 8.52
N VAL A 510 -38.96 -3.26 9.55
CA VAL A 510 -37.94 -3.34 10.59
C VAL A 510 -36.79 -4.16 10.01
N LYS A 511 -35.58 -3.59 9.99
CA LYS A 511 -34.37 -4.38 9.74
C LYS A 511 -34.32 -5.49 10.79
N GLN A 512 -34.60 -6.73 10.40
CA GLN A 512 -34.16 -7.87 11.18
C GLN A 512 -32.66 -7.70 11.38
N GLY A 513 -32.21 -7.66 12.64
CA GLY A 513 -30.80 -7.72 12.97
C GLY A 513 -30.23 -8.91 12.24
N GLY A 514 -29.37 -8.66 11.26
CA GLY A 514 -28.72 -9.74 10.54
C GLY A 514 -28.02 -10.60 11.59
N SER A 515 -28.29 -11.91 11.62
CA SER A 515 -27.34 -12.80 12.25
C SER A 515 -26.06 -12.59 11.45
N GLU A 516 -25.09 -11.89 12.05
CA GLU A 516 -23.77 -11.78 11.48
C GLU A 516 -23.33 -13.20 11.17
N ASN A 517 -23.08 -13.51 9.89
CA ASN A 517 -22.11 -14.53 9.59
C ASN A 517 -20.86 -14.08 10.33
N LYS A 518 -20.57 -14.68 11.50
CA LYS A 518 -19.33 -14.45 12.25
C LYS A 518 -18.20 -14.75 11.26
N SER A 519 -17.69 -13.70 10.63
CA SER A 519 -16.42 -13.76 9.92
C SER A 519 -15.43 -14.18 10.98
N GLU A 520 -14.87 -15.38 10.89
CA GLU A 520 -13.80 -15.83 11.77
C GLU A 520 -12.76 -14.72 11.92
N SER A 521 -12.41 -14.43 13.18
CA SER A 521 -11.44 -13.39 13.54
C SER A 521 -10.12 -13.63 12.80
N ASN A 522 -9.42 -12.55 12.41
CA ASN A 522 -8.12 -12.68 11.74
C ASN A 522 -7.12 -13.47 12.59
N ASP A 523 -7.21 -13.33 13.91
CA ASP A 523 -6.36 -14.06 14.87
C ASP A 523 -6.70 -15.55 14.91
N ALA A 524 -7.97 -15.95 14.76
CA ALA A 524 -8.34 -17.36 14.64
C ALA A 524 -7.71 -18.02 13.42
N LYS A 525 -7.68 -17.31 12.29
CA LYS A 525 -7.02 -17.80 11.07
C LYS A 525 -5.50 -17.87 11.20
N TRP A 526 -4.88 -16.98 11.98
CA TRP A 526 -3.45 -17.07 12.29
C TRP A 526 -3.14 -18.26 13.20
N LEU A 527 -4.08 -18.59 14.08
CA LEU A 527 -3.94 -19.68 15.03
C LEU A 527 -4.06 -21.02 14.33
N ASP A 528 -5.06 -21.16 13.46
CA ASP A 528 -5.18 -22.30 12.54
C ASP A 528 -3.92 -22.48 11.69
N TYR A 529 -3.37 -21.40 11.11
CA TYR A 529 -2.11 -21.46 10.36
C TYR A 529 -0.92 -21.90 11.25
N SER A 530 -0.86 -21.40 12.49
CA SER A 530 0.15 -21.84 13.46
C SER A 530 0.06 -23.35 13.70
N ASP A 531 -1.13 -23.82 14.03
CA ASP A 531 -1.37 -25.20 14.45
C ASP A 531 -1.21 -26.20 13.29
N THR A 532 -1.62 -25.81 12.08
CA THR A 532 -1.64 -26.71 10.91
C THR A 532 -0.36 -26.68 10.07
N GLN A 533 0.31 -25.53 9.97
CA GLN A 533 1.39 -25.28 8.99
C GLN A 533 2.71 -24.83 9.64
N ARG A 534 2.72 -24.51 10.94
CA ARG A 534 3.92 -24.03 11.68
C ARG A 534 4.15 -24.80 12.99
N GLU A 535 3.69 -26.04 13.07
CA GLU A 535 3.92 -26.94 14.21
C GLU A 535 3.47 -26.37 15.57
N ALA A 536 2.39 -25.56 15.58
CA ALA A 536 1.87 -24.88 16.77
C ALA A 536 2.88 -23.98 17.49
N THR A 537 3.90 -23.48 16.79
CA THR A 537 4.97 -22.64 17.37
C THR A 537 4.61 -21.15 17.48
N GLY A 538 3.46 -20.73 16.96
CA GLY A 538 3.09 -19.31 16.88
C GLY A 538 2.43 -18.75 18.13
N PHE A 539 2.03 -19.59 19.08
CA PHE A 539 1.27 -19.18 20.25
C PHE A 539 1.77 -19.90 21.51
N VAL A 540 2.06 -19.14 22.57
CA VAL A 540 2.32 -19.64 23.91
C VAL A 540 1.00 -19.78 24.63
N GLU A 541 0.68 -20.99 25.08
CA GLU A 541 -0.56 -21.27 25.81
C GLU A 541 -0.65 -20.46 27.10
N TRP A 542 -1.86 -20.01 27.44
CA TRP A 542 -2.10 -19.29 28.69
C TRP A 542 -1.83 -20.18 29.90
N THR A 543 -0.90 -19.75 30.74
CA THR A 543 -0.47 -20.50 31.92
C THR A 543 -0.64 -19.64 33.19
N PRO A 544 -1.29 -20.17 34.25
CA PRO A 544 -1.41 -19.44 35.50
C PRO A 544 -0.04 -19.14 36.13
N PHE A 545 0.14 -17.90 36.58
CA PHE A 545 1.38 -17.38 37.16
C PHE A 545 1.06 -16.52 38.39
N ASP A 546 1.90 -16.64 39.42
CA ASP A 546 1.77 -15.84 40.65
C ASP A 546 2.62 -14.58 40.53
N HIS A 547 2.00 -13.49 40.06
CA HIS A 547 2.66 -12.22 39.81
C HIS A 547 2.99 -11.50 41.12
N PRO A 548 4.23 -11.01 41.31
CA PRO A 548 4.68 -10.44 42.58
C PRO A 548 3.89 -9.19 43.03
N GLN A 549 3.32 -8.43 42.09
CA GLN A 549 2.56 -7.20 42.38
C GLN A 549 1.05 -7.33 42.13
N LEU A 550 0.61 -8.25 41.27
CA LEU A 550 -0.78 -8.33 40.79
C LEU A 550 -1.52 -9.57 41.31
N GLY A 551 -0.81 -10.51 41.95
CA GLY A 551 -1.38 -11.78 42.37
C GLY A 551 -1.54 -12.74 41.19
N GLN A 552 -2.64 -13.50 41.15
CA GLN A 552 -2.84 -14.50 40.12
C GLN A 552 -3.17 -13.89 38.75
N VAL A 553 -2.37 -14.22 37.74
CA VAL A 553 -2.50 -13.80 36.34
C VAL A 553 -2.28 -15.01 35.42
N GLU A 554 -2.62 -14.91 34.14
CA GLU A 554 -2.19 -15.91 33.14
C GLU A 554 -1.19 -15.29 32.17
N ILE A 555 -0.10 -15.98 31.86
CA ILE A 555 0.91 -15.55 30.87
C ILE A 555 0.80 -16.40 29.62
N GLY A 556 0.79 -15.77 28.45
CA GLY A 556 0.73 -16.43 27.15
C GLY A 556 0.43 -15.43 26.03
N GLY A 557 0.24 -15.92 24.81
CA GLY A 557 -0.06 -15.08 23.66
C GLY A 557 0.76 -15.40 22.42
N TRP A 558 0.76 -14.47 21.47
CA TRP A 558 1.48 -14.62 20.22
C TRP A 558 2.99 -14.57 20.44
N VAL A 559 3.71 -15.53 19.87
CA VAL A 559 5.18 -15.49 19.83
C VAL A 559 5.61 -14.24 19.03
N PRO A 560 6.56 -13.43 19.55
CA PRO A 560 7.10 -12.28 18.84
C PRO A 560 7.52 -12.61 17.41
N TYR A 561 7.36 -11.65 16.49
CA TYR A 561 7.68 -11.79 15.06
C TYR A 561 6.87 -12.80 14.25
N PHE A 562 6.10 -13.72 14.86
CA PHE A 562 5.43 -14.81 14.15
C PHE A 562 4.49 -14.35 13.03
N LYS A 563 3.71 -13.29 13.26
CA LYS A 563 2.78 -12.72 12.26
C LYS A 563 3.47 -11.89 11.16
N ILE A 564 4.76 -11.59 11.32
CA ILE A 564 5.53 -10.71 10.44
C ILE A 564 6.49 -11.55 9.58
N LEU A 565 7.13 -12.54 10.17
CA LEU A 565 8.18 -13.33 9.53
C LEU A 565 7.66 -14.68 8.98
N PRO A 566 7.82 -14.94 7.67
CA PRO A 566 7.51 -16.24 7.10
C PRO A 566 8.50 -17.31 7.59
N PRO A 567 8.22 -18.59 7.32
CA PRO A 567 9.26 -19.62 7.36
C PRO A 567 10.42 -19.21 6.46
N THR A 568 11.67 -19.42 6.91
CA THR A 568 12.87 -19.02 6.16
C THR A 568 12.99 -19.75 4.82
N SER A 569 12.41 -20.95 4.70
CA SER A 569 12.29 -21.70 3.45
C SER A 569 11.50 -20.99 2.34
N LYS A 570 10.71 -19.96 2.67
CA LYS A 570 9.96 -19.17 1.68
C LYS A 570 10.77 -18.01 1.10
N ILE A 571 11.89 -17.61 1.72
CA ILE A 571 12.64 -16.39 1.35
C ILE A 571 13.10 -16.45 -0.11
N ASP A 572 13.64 -17.57 -0.58
CA ASP A 572 14.12 -17.72 -1.96
C ASP A 572 12.98 -17.52 -2.96
N SER A 573 11.82 -18.17 -2.72
CA SER A 573 10.65 -18.04 -3.58
C SER A 573 10.08 -16.60 -3.60
N ILE A 574 10.17 -15.88 -2.47
CA ILE A 574 9.76 -14.48 -2.38
C ILE A 574 10.74 -13.61 -3.15
N THR A 575 12.05 -13.86 -3.03
CA THR A 575 13.12 -13.12 -3.71
C THR A 575 12.95 -13.22 -5.21
N THR A 576 12.76 -14.42 -5.77
CA THR A 576 12.57 -14.59 -7.21
C THR A 576 11.38 -13.79 -7.74
N LYS A 577 10.25 -13.82 -7.03
CA LYS A 577 9.06 -13.03 -7.38
C LYS A 577 9.32 -11.52 -7.31
N GLN A 578 10.13 -11.07 -6.34
CA GLN A 578 10.54 -9.67 -6.27
C GLN A 578 11.48 -9.28 -7.40
N VAL A 579 12.45 -10.13 -7.76
CA VAL A 579 13.34 -9.89 -8.91
C VAL A 579 12.53 -9.78 -10.19
N ASP A 580 11.57 -10.67 -10.42
CA ASP A 580 10.66 -10.58 -11.57
C ASP A 580 9.93 -9.24 -11.61
N PHE A 581 9.41 -8.78 -10.46
CA PHE A 581 8.75 -7.49 -10.37
C PHE A 581 9.69 -6.30 -10.61
N ILE A 582 10.92 -6.33 -10.06
CA ILE A 582 11.92 -5.28 -10.26
C ILE A 582 12.37 -5.20 -11.72
N VAL A 583 12.56 -6.35 -12.38
CA VAL A 583 12.88 -6.43 -13.80
C VAL A 583 11.76 -5.83 -14.65
N GLU A 584 10.51 -6.15 -14.32
CA GLU A 584 9.34 -5.59 -14.99
C GLU A 584 9.15 -4.09 -14.73
N LEU A 585 9.44 -3.61 -13.51
CA LEU A 585 9.42 -2.19 -13.19
C LEU A 585 10.48 -1.42 -13.98
N ALA A 586 11.70 -1.96 -14.06
CA ALA A 586 12.81 -1.37 -14.81
C ALA A 586 12.52 -1.29 -16.32
N SER A 587 11.91 -2.33 -16.89
CA SER A 587 11.53 -2.35 -18.32
C SER A 587 10.57 -1.21 -18.68
N ARG A 588 9.78 -0.77 -17.70
CA ARG A 588 8.75 0.26 -17.80
C ARG A 588 9.21 1.67 -17.46
N LEU A 589 10.41 1.85 -16.93
CA LEU A 589 10.93 3.17 -16.58
C LEU A 589 10.91 4.14 -17.78
N PRO A 590 10.77 5.45 -17.54
CA PRO A 590 10.82 6.46 -18.58
C PRO A 590 12.13 6.40 -19.38
N LYS A 591 12.02 6.46 -20.71
CA LYS A 591 13.15 6.47 -21.66
C LYS A 591 13.05 7.70 -22.54
N VAL A 592 13.58 8.82 -22.05
CA VAL A 592 13.49 10.12 -22.71
C VAL A 592 14.70 10.34 -23.61
N SER A 593 14.46 10.67 -24.88
CA SER A 593 15.53 10.89 -25.87
C SER A 593 15.14 11.92 -26.94
N LEU A 594 16.13 12.44 -27.67
CA LEU A 594 15.93 13.26 -28.86
C LEU A 594 15.72 12.39 -30.11
N GLU A 595 14.64 12.61 -30.84
CA GLU A 595 14.51 12.07 -32.19
C GLU A 595 15.44 12.83 -33.17
N THR A 596 15.67 12.24 -34.35
CA THR A 596 16.52 12.85 -35.38
C THR A 596 15.98 14.23 -35.79
N PRO A 597 16.76 15.32 -35.64
CA PRO A 597 16.29 16.65 -35.99
C PRO A 597 16.08 16.82 -37.50
N ILE A 598 15.02 17.53 -37.87
CA ILE A 598 14.68 17.87 -39.25
C ILE A 598 15.14 19.29 -39.55
N VAL A 599 16.00 19.44 -40.55
CA VAL A 599 16.52 20.72 -41.02
C VAL A 599 15.99 21.05 -42.41
N LYS A 600 15.35 22.21 -42.54
CA LYS A 600 14.80 22.73 -43.79
C LYS A 600 15.37 24.10 -44.09
N GLU A 601 15.91 24.27 -45.30
CA GLU A 601 16.33 25.59 -45.78
C GLU A 601 15.11 26.45 -46.14
N LEU A 602 15.07 27.69 -45.67
CA LEU A 602 14.02 28.67 -45.97
C LEU A 602 14.49 29.74 -46.98
N GLY A 603 15.77 29.73 -47.34
CA GLY A 603 16.41 30.72 -48.22
C GLY A 603 17.08 31.87 -47.46
N ASN A 604 17.96 32.62 -48.14
CA ASN A 604 18.69 33.76 -47.58
C ASN A 604 19.52 33.43 -46.31
N GLY A 605 20.01 32.20 -46.19
CA GLY A 605 20.75 31.74 -45.01
C GLY A 605 19.87 31.49 -43.78
N LEU A 606 18.54 31.43 -43.94
CA LEU A 606 17.59 31.03 -42.91
C LEU A 606 17.32 29.53 -42.95
N TRP A 607 17.33 28.92 -41.78
CA TRP A 607 17.13 27.49 -41.58
C TRP A 607 16.06 27.25 -40.54
N GLU A 608 15.10 26.39 -40.84
CA GLU A 608 14.17 25.82 -39.88
C GLU A 608 14.76 24.54 -39.31
N ILE A 609 14.82 24.45 -37.99
CA ILE A 609 15.20 23.24 -37.24
C ILE A 609 14.00 22.78 -36.44
N LYS A 610 13.59 21.53 -36.61
CA LYS A 610 12.56 20.87 -35.81
C LYS A 610 13.14 19.65 -35.12
N VAL A 611 12.79 19.43 -33.86
CA VAL A 611 13.16 18.23 -33.12
C VAL A 611 12.03 17.84 -32.18
N SER A 612 11.84 16.54 -31.99
CA SER A 612 10.93 15.97 -31.00
C SER A 612 11.73 15.38 -29.86
N VAL A 613 11.29 15.67 -28.63
CA VAL A 613 11.66 14.87 -27.45
C VAL A 613 10.59 13.81 -27.29
N VAL A 614 11.00 12.55 -27.14
CA VAL A 614 10.10 11.40 -27.02
C VAL A 614 10.38 10.65 -25.72
N ASN A 615 9.32 10.17 -25.05
CA ASN A 615 9.43 9.18 -23.97
C ASN A 615 8.96 7.83 -24.49
N ASN A 616 9.90 6.95 -24.82
CA ASN A 616 9.60 5.58 -25.27
C ASN A 616 9.34 4.61 -24.10
N GLY A 617 9.57 5.05 -22.87
CA GLY A 617 9.22 4.30 -21.66
C GLY A 617 7.71 4.27 -21.44
N TRP A 618 7.25 3.30 -20.65
CA TRP A 618 5.83 3.17 -20.34
C TRP A 618 5.39 4.15 -19.23
N LEU A 619 6.24 4.35 -18.22
CA LEU A 619 5.98 5.30 -17.15
C LEU A 619 6.18 6.75 -17.63
N PRO A 620 5.43 7.70 -17.03
CA PRO A 620 5.70 9.11 -17.25
C PRO A 620 7.07 9.47 -16.67
N SER A 621 7.73 10.46 -17.27
CA SER A 621 9.04 10.95 -16.79
C SER A 621 8.99 11.69 -15.45
N GLY A 622 7.79 12.00 -14.96
CA GLY A 622 7.53 12.50 -13.61
C GLY A 622 6.05 12.32 -13.26
N THR A 623 5.75 12.06 -11.99
CA THR A 623 4.37 11.82 -11.54
C THR A 623 3.53 13.09 -11.63
N ALA A 624 2.21 12.92 -11.75
CA ALA A 624 1.28 14.05 -11.66
C ALA A 624 1.40 14.75 -10.31
N MET A 625 1.64 13.98 -9.24
CA MET A 625 1.91 14.51 -7.90
C MET A 625 3.14 15.43 -7.86
N ALA A 626 4.25 15.02 -8.48
CA ALA A 626 5.47 15.84 -8.56
C ALA A 626 5.20 17.19 -9.23
N LYS A 627 4.38 17.20 -10.29
CA LYS A 627 3.99 18.41 -11.00
C LYS A 627 3.12 19.31 -10.13
N LYS A 628 2.14 18.75 -9.43
CA LYS A 628 1.21 19.47 -8.54
C LYS A 628 1.94 20.14 -7.38
N ASN A 629 2.91 19.44 -6.80
CA ASN A 629 3.70 19.92 -5.67
C ASN A 629 4.93 20.76 -6.09
N LYS A 630 5.08 21.06 -7.40
CA LYS A 630 6.21 21.82 -7.96
C LYS A 630 7.57 21.21 -7.64
N ARG A 631 7.62 19.89 -7.55
CA ARG A 631 8.82 19.08 -7.31
C ARG A 631 9.36 18.43 -8.58
N ALA A 632 8.56 18.37 -9.63
CA ALA A 632 9.01 17.96 -10.96
C ALA A 632 10.21 18.80 -11.40
N ARG A 633 11.32 18.14 -11.74
CA ARG A 633 12.51 18.78 -12.31
C ARG A 633 12.39 18.83 -13.83
N PRO A 634 12.65 19.98 -14.47
CA PRO A 634 12.43 20.08 -15.89
C PRO A 634 13.57 19.47 -16.70
N PHE A 635 13.23 18.75 -17.76
CA PHE A 635 14.14 18.50 -18.86
C PHE A 635 14.42 19.80 -19.59
N ILE A 636 15.68 20.05 -19.92
CA ILE A 636 16.13 21.24 -20.64
C ILE A 636 16.47 20.83 -22.07
N VAL A 637 15.75 21.39 -23.04
CA VAL A 637 16.11 21.31 -24.46
C VAL A 637 16.76 22.63 -24.86
N ARG A 638 18.02 22.58 -25.29
CA ARG A 638 18.81 23.76 -25.63
C ARG A 638 19.35 23.66 -27.04
N LEU A 639 19.18 24.74 -27.81
CA LEU A 639 19.86 24.92 -29.09
C LEU A 639 21.18 25.66 -28.86
N ASP A 640 22.30 25.03 -29.22
CA ASP A 640 23.64 25.54 -28.98
C ASP A 640 24.12 26.42 -30.14
N VAL A 641 23.49 27.59 -30.28
CA VAL A 641 23.87 28.65 -31.23
C VAL A 641 23.95 30.00 -30.52
N PRO A 642 24.68 31.00 -31.08
CA PRO A 642 24.63 32.38 -30.60
C PRO A 642 23.19 32.91 -30.56
N ASN A 643 22.85 33.71 -29.54
CA ASN A 643 21.47 34.18 -29.32
C ASN A 643 20.97 35.06 -30.47
N ASP A 644 21.85 35.85 -31.06
CA ASP A 644 21.59 36.73 -32.22
C ASP A 644 21.31 35.95 -33.51
N SER A 645 21.73 34.69 -33.57
CA SER A 645 21.45 33.80 -34.70
C SER A 645 20.04 33.21 -34.67
N ILE A 646 19.30 33.31 -33.56
CA ILE A 646 17.94 32.78 -33.44
C ILE A 646 16.93 33.87 -33.83
N ILE A 647 16.25 33.65 -34.95
CA ILE A 647 15.20 34.55 -35.44
C ILE A 647 13.86 34.26 -34.75
N THR A 648 13.52 32.98 -34.59
CA THR A 648 12.29 32.53 -33.94
C THR A 648 12.56 31.29 -33.08
N GLY A 649 11.90 31.22 -31.92
CA GLY A 649 12.02 30.12 -30.95
C GLY A 649 12.84 30.50 -29.72
N GLN A 650 12.63 29.79 -28.60
CA GLN A 650 13.42 30.03 -27.38
C GLN A 650 14.66 29.13 -27.39
N LYS A 651 15.84 29.73 -27.13
CA LYS A 651 17.10 28.96 -27.05
C LYS A 651 17.05 27.81 -26.05
N VAL A 652 16.39 28.04 -24.92
CA VAL A 652 16.22 27.09 -23.82
C VAL A 652 14.74 26.85 -23.62
N GLN A 653 14.32 25.59 -23.69
CA GLN A 653 12.95 25.15 -23.48
C GLN A 653 12.93 24.17 -22.29
N ARG A 654 11.85 24.20 -21.51
CA ARG A 654 11.69 23.34 -20.32
C ARG A 654 10.51 22.39 -20.48
N ILE A 655 10.70 21.12 -20.13
CA ILE A 655 9.67 20.08 -20.09
C ILE A 655 9.54 19.60 -18.66
N TRP A 656 8.41 19.84 -18.02
CA TRP A 656 8.22 19.45 -16.62
C TRP A 656 7.86 17.97 -16.45
N ALA A 657 7.19 17.41 -17.44
CA ALA A 657 6.87 16.00 -17.54
C ALA A 657 6.52 15.69 -19.00
N LEU A 658 6.77 14.45 -19.39
CA LEU A 658 6.38 13.84 -20.64
C LEU A 658 5.76 12.49 -20.30
N ASP A 659 4.51 12.29 -20.73
CA ASP A 659 3.77 11.05 -20.52
C ASP A 659 4.50 9.88 -21.18
N GLY A 660 4.19 8.66 -20.76
CA GLY A 660 4.78 7.46 -21.34
C GLY A 660 4.20 7.10 -22.71
N GLY A 661 4.54 5.92 -23.20
CA GLY A 661 3.89 5.31 -24.35
C GLY A 661 4.22 5.96 -25.70
N GLY A 662 5.41 6.53 -25.84
CA GLY A 662 5.86 7.15 -27.10
C GLY A 662 5.35 8.57 -27.29
N THR A 663 4.95 9.26 -26.21
CA THR A 663 4.49 10.65 -26.26
C THR A 663 5.62 11.55 -26.76
N ARG A 664 5.29 12.44 -27.69
CA ARG A 664 6.25 13.35 -28.36
C ARG A 664 5.95 14.80 -28.04
N ARG A 665 7.00 15.59 -27.87
CA ARG A 665 6.90 17.04 -27.78
C ARG A 665 7.84 17.71 -28.78
N TRP A 666 7.25 18.46 -29.70
CA TRP A 666 7.96 19.13 -30.79
C TRP A 666 8.49 20.51 -30.39
N TYR A 667 9.70 20.80 -30.84
CA TYR A 667 10.35 22.10 -30.77
C TYR A 667 10.73 22.57 -32.17
N ARG A 668 10.69 23.88 -32.36
CA ARG A 668 10.95 24.53 -33.64
C ARG A 668 11.74 25.80 -33.42
N TRP A 669 12.79 25.96 -34.21
CA TRP A 669 13.57 27.18 -34.31
C TRP A 669 13.71 27.63 -35.76
N ILE A 670 13.83 28.93 -35.95
CA ILE A 670 14.34 29.52 -37.19
C ILE A 670 15.63 30.22 -36.83
N ILE A 671 16.72 29.85 -37.50
CA ILE A 671 18.04 30.43 -37.26
C ILE A 671 18.64 31.01 -38.54
N GLN A 672 19.51 31.99 -38.39
CA GLN A 672 20.38 32.50 -39.44
C GLN A 672 21.74 31.80 -39.32
N GLY A 673 22.21 31.18 -40.40
CA GLY A 673 23.44 30.39 -40.38
C GLY A 673 23.99 30.08 -41.76
N LYS A 674 25.30 29.83 -41.84
CA LYS A 674 25.96 29.41 -43.08
C LYS A 674 25.63 27.95 -43.36
N SER A 675 25.36 27.62 -44.63
CA SER A 675 25.20 26.23 -45.05
C SER A 675 26.40 25.38 -44.60
N MET A 676 26.15 24.13 -44.20
CA MET A 676 27.15 23.18 -43.68
C MET A 676 27.80 23.54 -42.34
N SER A 677 27.36 24.62 -41.67
CA SER A 677 27.78 24.84 -40.27
C SER A 677 27.10 23.84 -39.33
N ASN A 678 27.80 23.37 -38.31
CA ASN A 678 27.26 22.43 -37.33
C ASN A 678 26.44 23.18 -36.28
N VAL A 679 25.31 22.59 -35.91
CA VAL A 679 24.46 23.03 -34.83
C VAL A 679 24.25 21.85 -33.89
N SER A 680 24.32 22.10 -32.59
CA SER A 680 24.08 21.09 -31.56
C SER A 680 22.77 21.38 -30.83
N ILE A 681 22.05 20.32 -30.52
CA ILE A 681 20.87 20.33 -29.66
C ILE A 681 21.20 19.48 -28.44
N THR A 682 21.12 20.08 -27.26
CA THR A 682 21.34 19.40 -25.99
C THR A 682 19.99 19.12 -25.33
N LEU A 683 19.73 17.86 -24.97
CA LEU A 683 18.71 17.45 -24.01
C LEU A 683 19.41 17.13 -22.69
N PHE A 684 19.07 17.85 -21.64
CA PHE A 684 19.63 17.64 -20.31
C PHE A 684 18.52 17.35 -19.31
N SER A 685 18.75 16.39 -18.43
CA SER A 685 17.91 16.13 -17.26
C SER A 685 18.79 15.68 -16.11
N GLU A 686 18.50 16.16 -14.90
CA GLU A 686 19.10 15.60 -13.67
C GLU A 686 18.74 14.11 -13.51
N LYS A 687 17.64 13.65 -14.13
CA LYS A 687 17.16 12.26 -14.02
C LYS A 687 17.74 11.28 -15.04
N PHE A 688 18.12 11.76 -16.22
CA PHE A 688 18.42 10.92 -17.39
C PHE A 688 19.71 11.36 -18.10
N GLY A 689 20.52 12.17 -17.43
CA GLY A 689 21.79 12.64 -17.97
C GLY A 689 21.66 13.66 -19.10
N THR A 690 22.70 13.68 -19.94
CA THR A 690 22.82 14.60 -21.08
C THR A 690 22.91 13.86 -22.41
N GLU A 691 22.06 14.22 -23.35
CA GLU A 691 22.14 13.80 -24.75
C GLU A 691 22.45 15.01 -25.64
N ILE A 692 23.44 14.89 -26.53
CA ILE A 692 23.82 15.95 -27.47
C ILE A 692 23.76 15.44 -28.89
N THR A 693 22.89 16.02 -29.71
CA THR A 693 22.77 15.72 -31.14
C THR A 693 23.35 16.86 -31.95
N THR A 694 24.44 16.59 -32.68
CA THR A 694 25.09 17.57 -33.56
C THR A 694 24.81 17.23 -35.01
N LEU A 695 24.39 18.23 -35.79
CA LEU A 695 24.08 18.06 -37.20
C LEU A 695 24.50 19.27 -38.04
N PRO A 696 24.88 19.06 -39.31
CA PRO A 696 25.16 20.16 -40.23
C PRO A 696 23.88 20.83 -40.72
N LEU A 697 23.93 22.13 -40.98
CA LEU A 697 22.89 22.87 -41.72
C LEU A 697 22.87 22.46 -43.19
N LYS A 698 22.25 21.30 -43.43
CA LYS A 698 21.99 20.72 -44.73
C LYS A 698 20.54 20.22 -44.73
N GLN A 699 19.83 20.39 -45.85
CA GLN A 699 18.47 19.91 -45.96
C GLN A 699 18.42 18.40 -45.73
N THR A 700 17.70 17.98 -44.70
CA THR A 700 17.46 16.58 -44.38
C THR A 700 16.11 16.17 -44.96
N LYS A 701 16.05 15.03 -45.66
CA LYS A 701 14.76 14.38 -45.93
C LYS A 701 14.27 13.85 -44.59
N GLY A 702 13.19 14.41 -44.05
CA GLY A 702 12.56 13.85 -42.87
C GLY A 702 12.22 12.38 -43.14
N GLY A 703 12.60 11.48 -42.24
CA GLY A 703 12.01 10.15 -42.22
C GLY A 703 10.51 10.35 -42.08
N GLY A 704 9.75 9.85 -43.05
CA GLY A 704 8.29 9.92 -42.98
C GLY A 704 7.83 9.23 -41.70
N ALA A 705 7.09 9.98 -40.89
CA ALA A 705 6.11 9.43 -39.96
C ALA A 705 4.74 9.64 -40.59
#